data_AF-A0A7C8MN99-F1
#
_entry.id   AF-A0A7C8MN99-F1
#
_cell.length_a   1.000
_cell.length_b   1.000
_cell.length_c   1.000
_cell.angle_alpha   90.00
_cell.angle_beta   90.00
_cell.angle_gamma   90.00
#
_symmetry.space_group_name_H-M   'P 1'
#
loop_
_entity.id
_entity.type
_entity.pdbx_description
1 polymer ?
#
loop_
_entity_poly.entity_id
_entity_poly.type
_entity_poly.pdbx_seq_one_letter_code
_entity_poly.pdbx_strand_id
1 'polypeptide(L)'
;MSATPELRELKRAKTAQTKPKEVPKHQDLVDYKHAVAGHDGTMCDAGGELFVKPCTQAEVDFYESAKLHPDFAELMPVFCGSLTLLNTTTAASIHEQLPGLIEQAEIPKGLKDELKSHLQPSIVPAAAQKVDVEKPLTKDAPSREELAMENKRPEAKTSPIKTDRAITLLNASYGFQKPNIMDTKMGQQLCGKEEPSANVTGPNEEGFMMYNKFWGRDDVNDSNVVESLKLFIFNEAAGIDQELGKFVAGLFANDLRRVEEVLQNEESRMYSSSLLFVFEGDGLALRAAIEKAKAEEAEIQGIRTKVVASVNKRSAPRVVSTNLRVDSGIGMDDDDLKFVTEAVAFDDEVEDVSGDDDEDYDEMSSFPHIYTLKMIDFAHAEWTPGLGPDEAVLLGATPIATTASSTTSAPTTTQTLEPFWEYRFEVPHGSTLTIKLVSGTAEKDGTELAPNTPYAFTATKSKINTWHGCTLEITAPPSGTYDAYTSEPTSDETPMVSYLNLHFKLESLRAAAQRTGQMGPRVLVVGPPNAGKSSLVRTLASWATRMGRQPLVVNTDSREGMLTLPGTLSAAVFATLIDITTDWGSLPSSGASAIPVKLPLAYYFGLPQSDDNPKLFKRMLGRLAIAATSRLAEDVDVKSAGMLIDTGGVPTSTRAAAYYDFVAHIVAEFSVNIVIVLGSERVGSEMQKRFAGQTTSAGETVTVIGLDKSGGVMERDETFMQFIRESAIKEYFFGNAKMTLSPFTQQVDFAAVSIWRINEAPSKTAADGGGITYDEGEIHTDMLEKAEPSMMMQNCVLAVAYASVHDAPDTIRDANVMGFVYVADVDEKRRRLRILTPVSARLGDRPLLWGSWPEHMVNLLI
;
A
#
# COMPACT_ATOMS: atom_id res chain seq x y z
N MET A 1 -40.58 -11.49 43.54
CA MET A 1 -40.45 -12.93 43.91
C MET A 1 -38.99 -13.19 44.19
N SER A 2 -38.70 -13.87 45.30
CA SER A 2 -37.36 -14.09 45.85
C SER A 2 -36.59 -15.14 45.05
N ALA A 3 -35.27 -14.93 44.89
CA ALA A 3 -34.39 -15.91 44.27
C ALA A 3 -34.21 -17.12 45.19
N THR A 4 -34.19 -18.32 44.60
CA THR A 4 -34.03 -19.60 45.30
C THR A 4 -32.65 -19.74 45.98
N PRO A 5 -32.53 -20.50 47.08
CA PRO A 5 -31.32 -20.57 47.91
C PRO A 5 -30.07 -21.11 47.20
N GLU A 6 -30.22 -22.01 46.23
CA GLU A 6 -29.11 -22.65 45.50
C GLU A 6 -28.31 -21.66 44.62
N LEU A 7 -28.96 -20.62 44.09
CA LEU A 7 -28.31 -19.54 43.33
C LEU A 7 -27.50 -18.59 44.21
N ARG A 8 -27.78 -18.55 45.52
CA ARG A 8 -26.97 -17.79 46.50
C ARG A 8 -25.75 -18.56 46.95
N GLU A 9 -25.79 -19.89 46.98
CA GLU A 9 -24.63 -20.72 47.33
C GLU A 9 -23.62 -20.79 46.19
N LEU A 10 -24.05 -20.85 44.92
CA LEU A 10 -23.15 -20.77 43.76
C LEU A 10 -22.46 -19.40 43.59
N LYS A 11 -23.15 -18.29 43.92
CA LYS A 11 -22.51 -16.95 43.96
C LYS A 11 -21.59 -16.76 45.18
N ARG A 12 -21.83 -17.46 46.30
CA ARG A 12 -20.92 -17.46 47.45
C ARG A 12 -19.70 -18.38 47.25
N ALA A 13 -19.82 -19.46 46.47
CA ALA A 13 -18.73 -20.40 46.21
C ALA A 13 -17.68 -19.89 45.20
N LYS A 14 -18.06 -19.00 44.25
CA LYS A 14 -17.10 -18.32 43.35
C LYS A 14 -16.51 -17.01 43.89
N THR A 15 -16.93 -16.58 45.09
CA THR A 15 -16.34 -15.43 45.80
C THR A 15 -15.75 -15.91 47.11
N ALA A 16 -14.78 -16.82 47.05
CA ALA A 16 -13.83 -16.94 48.14
C ALA A 16 -13.15 -15.57 48.26
N GLN A 17 -13.43 -14.85 49.36
CA GLN A 17 -12.71 -13.63 49.70
C GLN A 17 -11.23 -13.99 49.87
N THR A 18 -10.45 -13.88 48.79
CA THR A 18 -9.03 -13.59 48.91
C THR A 18 -8.94 -12.28 49.67
N LYS A 19 -8.32 -12.29 50.85
CA LYS A 19 -7.97 -11.07 51.59
C LYS A 19 -7.38 -10.07 50.60
N PRO A 20 -7.75 -8.77 50.64
CA PRO A 20 -7.07 -7.78 49.83
C PRO A 20 -5.57 -7.91 50.10
N LYS A 21 -4.80 -8.19 49.05
CA LYS A 21 -3.34 -8.32 49.12
C LYS A 21 -2.82 -6.95 49.59
N GLU A 22 -2.10 -6.91 50.72
CA GLU A 22 -1.49 -5.65 51.18
C GLU A 22 -0.47 -5.18 50.13
N VAL A 23 -0.44 -3.86 49.85
CA VAL A 23 0.53 -3.26 48.93
C VAL A 23 1.95 -3.56 49.50
N PRO A 24 2.86 -4.16 48.71
CA PRO A 24 4.19 -4.53 49.19
C PRO A 24 4.96 -3.31 49.66
N LYS A 25 5.71 -3.45 50.78
CA LYS A 25 6.61 -2.37 51.25
C LYS A 25 7.87 -2.38 50.38
N HIS A 26 8.60 -1.27 50.35
CA HIS A 26 9.85 -1.16 49.58
C HIS A 26 10.86 -2.29 49.89
N GLN A 27 10.92 -2.76 51.14
CA GLN A 27 11.77 -3.88 51.55
C GLN A 27 11.34 -5.26 51.02
N ASP A 28 10.10 -5.37 50.53
CA ASP A 28 9.50 -6.59 49.98
C ASP A 28 9.62 -6.64 48.44
N LEU A 29 10.17 -5.58 47.82
CA LEU A 29 10.47 -5.51 46.40
C LEU A 29 11.84 -6.17 46.12
N VAL A 30 11.92 -6.91 45.03
CA VAL A 30 13.13 -7.62 44.57
C VAL A 30 13.51 -7.17 43.17
N ASP A 31 14.79 -7.29 42.82
CA ASP A 31 15.27 -6.98 41.46
C ASP A 31 14.59 -7.87 40.41
N TYR A 32 14.07 -7.26 39.35
CA TYR A 32 13.43 -8.01 38.26
C TYR A 32 14.49 -8.55 37.29
N LYS A 33 14.69 -9.87 37.31
CA LYS A 33 15.81 -10.55 36.61
C LYS A 33 15.54 -10.89 35.14
N HIS A 34 14.30 -10.76 34.67
CA HIS A 34 13.90 -11.10 33.29
C HIS A 34 13.82 -9.87 32.37
N ALA A 35 14.41 -8.73 32.77
CA ALA A 35 14.44 -7.54 31.94
C ALA A 35 15.27 -7.78 30.66
N VAL A 36 14.62 -7.74 29.51
CA VAL A 36 15.28 -7.74 28.20
C VAL A 36 15.61 -6.28 27.87
N ALA A 37 16.89 -5.93 27.89
CA ALA A 37 17.48 -4.66 27.43
C ALA A 37 16.74 -3.34 27.78
N GLY A 38 17.16 -2.60 28.82
CA GLY A 38 16.97 -1.13 28.75
C GLY A 38 17.01 -0.28 30.02
N HIS A 39 16.57 -0.78 31.18
CA HIS A 39 16.41 0.09 32.36
C HIS A 39 17.02 -0.51 33.64
N ASP A 40 18.14 0.05 34.09
CA ASP A 40 18.74 -0.28 35.39
C ASP A 40 17.82 0.18 36.53
N GLY A 41 17.50 -0.73 37.47
CA GLY A 41 16.73 -0.43 38.69
C GLY A 41 15.24 -0.83 38.68
N THR A 42 14.79 -1.67 37.74
CA THR A 42 13.43 -2.23 37.74
C THR A 42 13.26 -3.29 38.84
N MET A 43 12.16 -3.19 39.58
CA MET A 43 11.84 -4.10 40.68
C MET A 43 10.51 -4.81 40.43
N CYS A 44 10.26 -5.91 41.13
CA CYS A 44 8.95 -6.54 41.21
C CYS A 44 8.60 -6.90 42.66
N ASP A 45 7.32 -7.20 42.93
CA ASP A 45 6.96 -7.80 44.21
C ASP A 45 7.51 -9.24 44.32
N ALA A 46 7.52 -9.79 45.54
CA ALA A 46 8.00 -11.15 45.78
C ALA A 46 7.23 -12.23 44.99
N GLY A 47 6.01 -11.94 44.53
CA GLY A 47 5.23 -12.82 43.67
C GLY A 47 5.43 -12.60 42.16
N GLY A 48 6.13 -11.53 41.75
CA GLY A 48 6.35 -11.18 40.35
C GLY A 48 5.10 -10.70 39.58
N GLU A 49 4.03 -10.35 40.29
CA GLU A 49 2.76 -9.87 39.74
C GLU A 49 2.79 -8.37 39.39
N LEU A 50 3.49 -7.59 40.22
CA LEU A 50 3.68 -6.16 40.04
C LEU A 50 5.06 -5.87 39.50
N PHE A 51 5.13 -5.03 38.48
CA PHE A 51 6.36 -4.50 37.91
C PHE A 51 6.51 -3.02 38.29
N VAL A 52 7.63 -2.65 38.90
CA VAL A 52 7.91 -1.31 39.39
C VAL A 52 9.09 -0.73 38.62
N LYS A 53 8.83 0.32 37.84
CA LYS A 53 9.81 0.97 36.97
C LYS A 53 10.09 2.40 37.42
N PRO A 54 11.35 2.77 37.73
CA PRO A 54 11.74 4.17 37.89
C PRO A 54 11.40 4.98 36.64
N CYS A 55 10.72 6.11 36.80
CA CYS A 55 10.10 6.84 35.69
C CYS A 55 10.26 8.36 35.83
N THR A 56 9.94 9.08 34.75
CA THR A 56 9.83 10.54 34.75
C THR A 56 8.38 10.98 35.00
N GLN A 57 8.15 12.24 35.38
CA GLN A 57 6.79 12.77 35.49
C GLN A 57 6.03 12.70 34.16
N ALA A 58 6.71 12.95 33.04
CA ALA A 58 6.10 12.87 31.71
C ALA A 58 5.56 11.46 31.40
N GLU A 59 6.29 10.41 31.82
CA GLU A 59 5.82 9.03 31.66
C GLU A 59 4.58 8.74 32.52
N VAL A 60 4.54 9.25 33.77
CA VAL A 60 3.35 9.15 34.64
C VAL A 60 2.15 9.84 34.00
N ASP A 61 2.34 11.07 33.51
CA ASP A 61 1.28 11.87 32.88
C ASP A 61 0.75 11.18 31.61
N PHE A 62 1.62 10.52 30.84
CA PHE A 62 1.22 9.73 29.67
C PHE A 62 0.35 8.52 30.07
N TYR A 63 0.77 7.72 31.05
CA TYR A 63 -0.05 6.60 31.56
C TYR A 63 -1.39 7.05 32.17
N GLU A 64 -1.44 8.21 32.82
CA GLU A 64 -2.68 8.77 33.37
C GLU A 64 -3.61 9.30 32.26
N SER A 65 -3.07 9.98 31.26
CA SER A 65 -3.84 10.53 30.13
C SER A 65 -4.31 9.46 29.14
N ALA A 66 -3.58 8.35 28.99
CA ALA A 66 -3.98 7.22 28.14
C ALA A 66 -5.35 6.65 28.52
N LYS A 67 -5.84 6.84 29.75
CA LYS A 67 -7.20 6.46 30.16
C LYS A 67 -8.31 7.16 29.37
N LEU A 68 -8.00 8.27 28.70
CA LEU A 68 -8.91 8.97 27.80
C LEU A 68 -8.92 8.39 26.37
N HIS A 69 -8.00 7.46 26.08
CA HIS A 69 -7.79 6.77 24.80
C HIS A 69 -7.93 5.26 25.03
N PRO A 70 -9.16 4.73 25.17
CA PRO A 70 -9.40 3.38 25.66
C PRO A 70 -8.78 2.29 24.78
N ASP A 71 -8.79 2.47 23.45
CA ASP A 71 -8.24 1.52 22.49
C ASP A 71 -6.70 1.47 22.58
N PHE A 72 -6.05 2.62 22.77
CA PHE A 72 -4.61 2.71 23.02
C PHE A 72 -4.21 2.16 24.40
N ALA A 73 -4.99 2.47 25.44
CA ALA A 73 -4.73 2.00 26.80
C ALA A 73 -4.76 0.47 26.90
N GLU A 74 -5.54 -0.22 26.06
CA GLU A 74 -5.57 -1.68 26.00
C GLU A 74 -4.27 -2.29 25.49
N LEU A 75 -3.54 -1.56 24.62
CA LEU A 75 -2.22 -1.95 24.12
C LEU A 75 -1.11 -1.76 25.15
N MET A 76 -1.36 -0.99 26.23
CA MET A 76 -0.38 -0.72 27.28
C MET A 76 -0.48 -1.74 28.44
N PRO A 77 0.60 -1.97 29.20
CA PRO A 77 0.49 -2.67 30.49
C PRO A 77 -0.45 -1.92 31.43
N VAL A 78 -1.23 -2.68 32.20
CA VAL A 78 -2.21 -2.10 33.12
C VAL A 78 -1.50 -1.25 34.17
N PHE A 79 -1.78 0.05 34.15
CA PHE A 79 -1.22 1.02 35.08
C PHE A 79 -1.92 0.96 36.43
N CYS A 80 -1.20 0.50 37.47
CA CYS A 80 -1.73 0.36 38.83
C CYS A 80 -1.59 1.65 39.66
N GLY A 81 -0.71 2.57 39.26
CA GLY A 81 -0.47 3.85 39.93
C GLY A 81 1.00 4.25 39.95
N SER A 82 1.30 5.38 40.60
CA SER A 82 2.67 5.87 40.78
C SER A 82 3.10 5.85 42.25
N LEU A 83 4.38 5.65 42.49
CA LEU A 83 5.05 5.70 43.79
C LEU A 83 5.97 6.92 43.81
N THR A 84 6.04 7.62 44.96
CA THR A 84 6.98 8.73 45.19
C THR A 84 7.72 8.49 46.50
N LEU A 85 9.03 8.65 46.48
CA LEU A 85 9.89 8.43 47.63
C LEU A 85 9.84 9.67 48.55
N LEU A 86 9.02 9.60 49.60
CA LEU A 86 8.93 10.67 50.61
C LEU A 86 9.93 10.42 51.74
N ASN A 87 10.93 11.29 51.90
CA ASN A 87 12.01 11.10 52.88
C ASN A 87 11.58 11.22 54.36
N THR A 88 10.31 11.54 54.67
CA THR A 88 9.83 11.66 56.05
C THR A 88 8.33 11.40 56.17
N THR A 89 7.90 10.22 56.65
CA THR A 89 6.51 10.06 57.11
C THR A 89 6.40 9.01 58.21
N THR A 90 6.07 9.44 59.42
CA THR A 90 5.67 8.57 60.54
C THR A 90 4.18 8.24 60.44
N ALA A 91 3.75 7.10 61.01
CA ALA A 91 2.36 6.62 60.97
C ALA A 91 1.30 7.65 61.42
N ALA A 92 1.69 8.64 62.23
CA ALA A 92 0.83 9.74 62.66
C ALA A 92 0.42 10.68 61.51
N SER A 93 1.31 10.93 60.55
CA SER A 93 1.04 11.81 59.40
C SER A 93 0.12 11.16 58.36
N ILE A 94 0.06 9.83 58.32
CA ILE A 94 -0.83 9.07 57.42
C ILE A 94 -2.28 9.15 57.95
N HIS A 95 -2.47 9.07 59.27
CA HIS A 95 -3.79 9.19 59.90
C HIS A 95 -4.43 10.58 59.75
N GLU A 96 -3.64 11.64 59.61
CA GLU A 96 -4.13 13.01 59.44
C GLU A 96 -4.66 13.29 58.02
N GLN A 97 -4.16 12.56 57.02
CA GLN A 97 -4.51 12.74 55.59
C GLN A 97 -5.60 11.78 55.09
N LEU A 98 -5.80 10.65 55.78
CA LEU A 98 -6.82 9.64 55.49
C LEU A 98 -8.26 10.17 55.34
N PRO A 99 -8.74 11.14 56.14
CA PRO A 99 -10.11 11.65 55.99
C PRO A 99 -10.38 12.32 54.63
N GLY A 100 -9.41 13.05 54.08
CA GLY A 100 -9.54 13.71 52.77
C GLY A 100 -9.52 12.72 51.60
N LEU A 101 -8.73 11.66 51.71
CA LEU A 101 -8.65 10.57 50.72
C LEU A 101 -9.92 9.71 50.70
N ILE A 102 -10.53 9.42 51.86
CA ILE A 102 -11.80 8.67 51.94
C ILE A 102 -12.98 9.47 51.34
N GLU A 103 -12.92 10.79 51.40
CA GLU A 103 -13.93 11.64 50.76
C GLU A 103 -13.84 11.60 49.23
N GLN A 104 -12.63 11.57 48.68
CA GLN A 104 -12.35 11.55 47.24
C GLN A 104 -12.44 10.15 46.60
N ALA A 105 -12.38 9.07 47.39
CA ALA A 105 -12.50 7.71 46.89
C ALA A 105 -13.96 7.33 46.53
N GLU A 106 -14.20 6.69 45.38
CA GLU A 106 -15.53 6.21 44.99
C GLU A 106 -15.88 4.87 45.67
N ILE A 107 -16.41 4.95 46.90
CA ILE A 107 -16.83 3.77 47.71
C ILE A 107 -18.28 3.93 48.19
N PRO A 108 -19.07 2.85 48.37
CA PRO A 108 -20.48 2.93 48.77
C PRO A 108 -20.66 3.64 50.11
N LYS A 109 -21.65 4.55 50.21
CA LYS A 109 -21.88 5.43 51.37
C LYS A 109 -21.87 4.71 52.72
N GLY A 110 -22.46 3.52 52.82
CA GLY A 110 -22.51 2.76 54.06
C GLY A 110 -21.13 2.36 54.62
N LEU A 111 -20.15 2.10 53.73
CA LEU A 111 -18.79 1.75 54.12
C LEU A 111 -17.94 2.99 54.46
N LYS A 112 -18.20 4.11 53.77
CA LYS A 112 -17.59 5.42 54.08
C LYS A 112 -17.94 5.88 55.50
N ASP A 113 -19.20 5.71 55.90
CA ASP A 113 -19.68 6.12 57.22
C ASP A 113 -19.11 5.23 58.35
N GLU A 114 -18.93 3.93 58.08
CA GLU A 114 -18.32 2.97 59.01
C GLU A 114 -16.83 3.28 59.25
N LEU A 115 -16.08 3.55 58.17
CA LEU A 115 -14.67 3.95 58.23
C LEU A 115 -14.45 5.29 58.94
N LYS A 116 -15.35 6.27 58.76
CA LYS A 116 -15.30 7.57 59.47
C LYS A 116 -15.54 7.42 60.97
N SER A 117 -16.34 6.43 61.41
CA SER A 117 -16.67 6.23 62.83
C SER A 117 -15.51 5.68 63.68
N HIS A 118 -14.54 5.00 63.06
CA HIS A 118 -13.41 4.35 63.74
C HIS A 118 -12.18 5.26 63.93
N LEU A 119 -12.25 6.55 63.53
CA LEU A 119 -11.10 7.45 63.44
C LEU A 119 -10.96 8.52 64.55
N GLN A 120 -11.75 8.52 65.65
CA GLN A 120 -11.57 9.53 66.71
C GLN A 120 -10.43 9.20 67.71
N PRO A 121 -9.49 10.14 67.98
CA PRO A 121 -8.32 9.86 68.82
C PRO A 121 -8.40 10.49 70.22
N SER A 122 -7.78 9.84 71.22
CA SER A 122 -7.49 10.42 72.54
C SER A 122 -5.98 10.63 72.74
N ILE A 123 -5.56 11.92 72.73
CA ILE A 123 -4.52 12.68 73.50
C ILE A 123 -3.16 11.96 73.79
N VAL A 124 -1.93 12.48 73.62
CA VAL A 124 -1.27 13.76 74.03
C VAL A 124 0.12 13.88 73.31
N PRO A 125 0.74 15.09 73.11
CA PRO A 125 1.87 15.32 72.20
C PRO A 125 3.23 15.52 72.89
N ALA A 126 4.34 15.38 72.15
CA ALA A 126 5.64 15.98 72.53
C ALA A 126 6.61 16.23 71.35
N ALA A 127 6.90 17.52 71.19
CA ALA A 127 8.19 18.17 70.91
C ALA A 127 8.99 17.89 69.61
N ALA A 128 9.24 19.01 68.92
CA ALA A 128 9.98 19.20 67.69
C ALA A 128 11.51 19.02 67.82
N GLN A 129 12.16 18.78 66.68
CA GLN A 129 13.42 19.44 66.32
C GLN A 129 13.50 19.68 64.80
N LYS A 130 13.86 20.92 64.45
CA LYS A 130 14.10 21.40 63.08
C LYS A 130 15.50 21.01 62.62
N VAL A 131 15.64 20.57 61.38
CA VAL A 131 16.90 20.63 60.61
C VAL A 131 16.59 21.17 59.21
N ASP A 132 17.55 21.91 58.69
CA ASP A 132 17.45 22.93 57.65
C ASP A 132 16.90 22.48 56.29
N VAL A 133 16.12 23.38 55.69
CA VAL A 133 15.57 23.27 54.33
C VAL A 133 16.68 23.61 53.34
N GLU A 134 17.29 22.60 52.72
CA GLU A 134 17.91 22.78 51.41
C GLU A 134 16.81 22.94 50.36
N LYS A 135 16.99 23.93 49.49
CA LYS A 135 16.03 24.33 48.45
C LYS A 135 15.74 23.16 47.49
N PRO A 136 14.50 23.04 46.99
CA PRO A 136 14.19 22.09 45.92
C PRO A 136 15.03 22.44 44.68
N LEU A 137 15.73 21.45 44.14
CA LEU A 137 16.37 21.51 42.82
C LEU A 137 15.26 21.56 41.76
N THR A 138 14.82 22.76 41.41
CA THR A 138 14.12 23.03 40.15
C THR A 138 15.11 23.63 39.17
N LYS A 139 15.26 22.99 37.99
CA LYS A 139 16.06 23.28 36.77
C LYS A 139 16.79 21.98 36.36
N ASP A 140 16.69 21.41 35.17
CA ASP A 140 16.11 21.80 33.88
C ASP A 140 15.80 20.49 33.13
N ALA A 141 14.73 20.46 32.31
CA ALA A 141 14.65 19.50 31.22
C ALA A 141 15.61 19.98 30.11
N PRO A 142 16.41 19.10 29.48
CA PRO A 142 17.34 19.51 28.45
C PRO A 142 16.58 20.02 27.22
N SER A 143 17.13 21.07 26.60
CA SER A 143 16.59 21.64 25.38
C SER A 143 16.76 20.70 24.18
N ARG A 144 15.93 20.87 23.15
CA ARG A 144 15.94 20.06 21.91
C ARG A 144 17.32 20.01 21.21
N GLU A 145 18.17 21.01 21.45
CA GLU A 145 19.53 21.10 20.90
C GLU A 145 20.58 20.34 21.74
N GLU A 146 20.37 20.17 23.05
CA GLU A 146 21.25 19.40 23.93
C GLU A 146 21.08 17.88 23.70
N LEU A 147 19.84 17.44 23.44
CA LEU A 147 19.52 16.06 23.06
C LEU A 147 20.15 15.66 21.70
N ALA A 148 20.27 16.62 20.77
CA ALA A 148 20.93 16.41 19.49
C ALA A 148 22.47 16.26 19.59
N MET A 149 23.08 16.81 20.65
CA MET A 149 24.52 16.63 20.91
C MET A 149 24.84 15.32 21.65
N GLU A 150 23.89 14.77 22.41
CA GLU A 150 24.10 13.52 23.15
C GLU A 150 24.23 12.31 22.21
N ASN A 151 23.55 12.34 21.06
CA ASN A 151 23.66 11.36 19.97
C ASN A 151 25.02 11.37 19.22
N LYS A 152 25.96 12.25 19.58
CA LYS A 152 27.31 12.33 18.99
C LYS A 152 28.44 11.87 19.91
N ARG A 153 28.18 11.38 21.12
CA ARG A 153 29.23 10.92 22.04
C ARG A 153 29.51 9.41 21.91
N PRO A 154 30.79 8.98 21.93
CA PRO A 154 31.11 7.57 22.17
C PRO A 154 30.74 7.19 23.61
N GLU A 155 30.31 5.95 23.74
CA GLU A 155 29.55 5.32 24.82
C GLU A 155 29.96 5.64 26.27
N ALA A 156 28.96 5.92 27.10
CA ALA A 156 29.02 5.72 28.54
C ALA A 156 27.96 4.70 28.97
N LYS A 157 28.31 3.83 29.93
CA LYS A 157 27.42 2.86 30.57
C LYS A 157 26.07 3.49 30.91
N THR A 158 24.98 2.76 30.64
CA THR A 158 23.63 3.14 31.09
C THR A 158 23.69 3.43 32.59
N SER A 159 23.38 4.66 32.98
CA SER A 159 23.28 5.05 34.38
C SER A 159 21.81 5.00 34.80
N PRO A 160 21.47 4.53 36.01
CA PRO A 160 20.10 4.52 36.51
C PRO A 160 19.46 5.91 36.41
N ILE A 161 18.18 5.96 36.04
CA ILE A 161 17.41 7.21 36.04
C ILE A 161 17.40 7.74 37.47
N LYS A 162 17.98 8.93 37.69
CA LYS A 162 17.97 9.59 39.00
C LYS A 162 16.60 10.23 39.22
N THR A 163 15.66 9.45 39.74
CA THR A 163 14.29 9.85 40.03
C THR A 163 13.86 9.34 41.40
N ASP A 164 13.01 10.10 42.10
CA ASP A 164 12.32 9.69 43.33
C ASP A 164 10.94 9.07 43.02
N ARG A 165 10.62 8.84 41.73
CA ARG A 165 9.32 8.35 41.27
C ARG A 165 9.41 7.04 40.51
N ALA A 166 8.42 6.19 40.70
CA ALA A 166 8.26 4.96 39.94
C ALA A 166 6.81 4.78 39.51
N ILE A 167 6.59 4.14 38.36
CA ILE A 167 5.27 3.60 37.98
C ILE A 167 5.17 2.15 38.44
N THR A 168 3.97 1.74 38.84
CA THR A 168 3.62 0.36 39.15
C THR A 168 2.69 -0.14 38.07
N LEU A 169 3.07 -1.23 37.40
CA LEU A 169 2.35 -1.87 36.30
C LEU A 169 2.03 -3.32 36.68
N LEU A 170 1.00 -3.90 36.08
CA LEU A 170 0.88 -5.37 36.06
C LEU A 170 1.97 -5.95 35.17
N ASN A 171 2.70 -6.94 35.70
CA ASN A 171 3.76 -7.58 34.95
C ASN A 171 3.19 -8.44 33.82
N ALA A 172 3.53 -8.11 32.57
CA ALA A 172 3.06 -8.83 31.38
C ALA A 172 3.55 -10.29 31.31
N SER A 173 4.65 -10.63 31.99
CA SER A 173 5.15 -12.00 32.07
C SER A 173 4.54 -12.81 33.22
N TYR A 174 3.68 -12.22 34.05
CA TYR A 174 3.10 -12.89 35.20
C TYR A 174 2.13 -13.98 34.78
N GLY A 175 2.25 -15.16 35.42
CA GLY A 175 1.37 -16.32 35.20
C GLY A 175 1.77 -17.25 34.05
N PHE A 176 2.80 -16.91 33.27
CA PHE A 176 3.50 -17.86 32.39
C PHE A 176 4.42 -18.78 33.19
N GLN A 177 4.55 -20.03 32.78
CA GLN A 177 5.42 -21.02 33.43
C GLN A 177 6.87 -20.85 33.00
N LYS A 178 7.12 -20.69 31.69
CA LYS A 178 8.44 -20.35 31.12
C LYS A 178 8.25 -19.29 30.03
N PRO A 179 8.10 -18.00 30.40
CA PRO A 179 7.88 -16.95 29.42
C PRO A 179 9.09 -16.80 28.49
N ASN A 180 8.83 -16.79 27.20
CA ASN A 180 9.78 -16.37 26.19
C ASN A 180 9.46 -14.90 25.84
N ILE A 181 10.44 -14.00 26.04
CA ILE A 181 10.23 -12.55 26.05
C ILE A 181 11.13 -11.88 25.01
N MET A 182 10.55 -11.01 24.19
CA MET A 182 11.29 -10.19 23.22
C MET A 182 10.80 -8.74 23.29
N ASP A 183 11.74 -7.81 23.49
CA ASP A 183 11.54 -6.37 23.41
C ASP A 183 12.04 -5.88 22.04
N THR A 184 11.15 -5.29 21.25
CA THR A 184 11.46 -4.76 19.92
C THR A 184 11.22 -3.26 19.86
N LYS A 185 12.28 -2.46 19.71
CA LYS A 185 12.19 -1.00 19.58
C LYS A 185 11.55 -0.58 18.26
N MET A 186 10.64 0.38 18.34
CA MET A 186 9.95 1.00 17.21
C MET A 186 10.74 2.24 16.74
N GLY A 187 11.20 2.27 15.49
CA GLY A 187 11.86 3.44 14.91
C GLY A 187 12.65 3.22 13.62
N GLN A 188 12.94 4.32 12.92
CA GLN A 188 13.46 4.43 11.55
C GLN A 188 14.90 3.93 11.27
N GLN A 189 15.55 3.18 12.17
CA GLN A 189 16.96 2.82 11.98
C GLN A 189 17.29 1.38 12.40
N LEU A 190 17.09 0.43 11.48
CA LEU A 190 17.74 -0.89 11.51
C LEU A 190 19.07 -0.77 10.74
N CYS A 191 20.18 -0.46 11.40
CA CYS A 191 21.49 -0.42 10.73
C CYS A 191 22.67 -0.71 11.67
N GLY A 192 23.43 -1.75 11.30
CA GLY A 192 24.85 -1.93 11.54
C GLY A 192 25.46 -2.77 10.42
N LYS A 193 26.43 -2.24 9.68
CA LYS A 193 27.30 -3.01 8.77
C LYS A 193 28.59 -3.28 9.53
N GLU A 194 28.78 -4.48 10.06
CA GLU A 194 30.11 -5.06 10.37
C GLU A 194 29.96 -6.56 10.76
N GLU A 195 31.05 -7.31 10.68
CA GLU A 195 31.12 -8.79 10.84
C GLU A 195 30.63 -9.31 12.23
N PRO A 196 30.13 -10.56 12.33
CA PRO A 196 29.42 -11.03 13.51
C PRO A 196 30.35 -11.21 14.72
N SER A 197 29.98 -10.66 15.87
CA SER A 197 30.72 -10.84 17.12
C SER A 197 29.78 -11.15 18.31
N ALA A 198 30.07 -12.23 19.04
CA ALA A 198 29.77 -12.52 20.45
C ALA A 198 28.48 -11.99 21.15
N ASN A 199 27.37 -11.76 20.44
CA ASN A 199 26.15 -11.18 21.00
C ASN A 199 25.15 -12.17 21.63
N VAL A 200 25.45 -13.48 21.54
CA VAL A 200 24.66 -14.56 22.13
C VAL A 200 25.41 -15.14 23.32
N THR A 201 24.80 -15.07 24.50
CA THR A 201 25.33 -15.74 25.70
C THR A 201 24.63 -17.08 25.83
N GLY A 202 25.39 -18.15 26.11
CA GLY A 202 24.84 -19.48 26.34
C GLY A 202 23.79 -19.51 27.45
N PRO A 203 23.09 -20.65 27.64
CA PRO A 203 21.96 -20.72 28.55
C PRO A 203 22.37 -20.28 29.96
N ASN A 204 21.61 -19.36 30.55
CA ASN A 204 21.81 -18.92 31.92
C ASN A 204 21.51 -20.06 32.93
N GLU A 205 21.65 -19.81 34.24
CA GLU A 205 21.37 -20.81 35.29
C GLU A 205 19.94 -21.36 35.26
N GLU A 206 19.02 -20.68 34.58
CA GLU A 206 17.62 -21.04 34.39
C GLU A 206 17.32 -21.66 33.02
N GLY A 207 18.34 -21.84 32.17
CA GLY A 207 18.24 -22.50 30.86
C GLY A 207 17.87 -21.59 29.67
N PHE A 208 17.82 -20.27 29.85
CA PHE A 208 17.44 -19.31 28.81
C PHE A 208 18.64 -18.85 27.98
N MET A 209 18.48 -18.86 26.66
CA MET A 209 19.41 -18.22 25.73
C MET A 209 19.22 -16.70 25.79
N MET A 210 20.28 -15.96 26.10
CA MET A 210 20.22 -14.51 26.27
C MET A 210 20.90 -13.81 25.10
N TYR A 211 20.11 -13.07 24.33
CA TYR A 211 20.56 -12.19 23.27
C TYR A 211 20.69 -10.78 23.84
N ASN A 212 21.87 -10.18 23.71
CA ASN A 212 22.10 -8.85 24.26
C ASN A 212 21.43 -7.76 23.38
N LYS A 213 21.42 -6.51 23.89
CA LYS A 213 20.85 -5.34 23.18
C LYS A 213 21.51 -5.02 21.82
N PHE A 214 22.68 -5.60 21.54
CA PHE A 214 23.43 -5.38 20.31
C PHE A 214 23.09 -6.41 19.23
N TRP A 215 22.53 -7.57 19.61
CA TRP A 215 22.09 -8.60 18.66
C TRP A 215 21.10 -8.05 17.62
N GLY A 216 20.04 -7.37 18.06
CA GLY A 216 19.06 -6.75 17.15
C GLY A 216 19.59 -5.57 16.34
N ARG A 217 20.69 -4.93 16.80
CA ARG A 217 21.28 -3.75 16.15
C ARG A 217 22.34 -4.12 15.11
N ASP A 218 23.16 -5.11 15.44
CA ASP A 218 24.37 -5.46 14.70
C ASP A 218 24.18 -6.73 13.87
N ASP A 219 23.32 -7.66 14.30
CA ASP A 219 23.13 -8.97 13.66
C ASP A 219 21.79 -9.10 12.90
N VAL A 220 20.81 -8.21 13.12
CA VAL A 220 19.49 -8.24 12.45
C VAL A 220 19.34 -7.09 11.44
N ASN A 221 18.92 -7.42 10.21
CA ASN A 221 18.72 -6.50 9.10
C ASN A 221 17.57 -6.98 8.18
N ASP A 222 17.21 -6.18 7.19
CA ASP A 222 16.08 -6.46 6.28
C ASP A 222 16.13 -7.84 5.60
N SER A 223 17.34 -8.39 5.38
CA SER A 223 17.51 -9.68 4.69
C SER A 223 17.38 -10.90 5.61
N ASN A 224 17.45 -10.72 6.93
CA ASN A 224 17.42 -11.84 7.90
C ASN A 224 16.39 -11.67 9.03
N VAL A 225 15.64 -10.57 9.08
CA VAL A 225 14.64 -10.29 10.12
C VAL A 225 13.65 -11.44 10.32
N VAL A 226 13.22 -12.10 9.23
CA VAL A 226 12.30 -13.24 9.27
C VAL A 226 12.95 -14.46 9.94
N GLU A 227 14.20 -14.77 9.60
CA GLU A 227 14.92 -15.88 10.22
C GLU A 227 15.22 -15.57 11.70
N SER A 228 15.54 -14.32 12.03
CA SER A 228 15.74 -13.85 13.39
C SER A 228 14.47 -13.95 14.25
N LEU A 229 13.30 -13.62 13.70
CA LEU A 229 12.00 -13.80 14.39
C LEU A 229 11.62 -15.29 14.51
N LYS A 230 11.98 -16.12 13.54
CA LYS A 230 11.79 -17.58 13.65
C LYS A 230 12.58 -18.17 14.81
N LEU A 231 13.79 -17.67 15.10
CA LEU A 231 14.58 -18.11 16.26
C LEU A 231 13.91 -17.78 17.59
N PHE A 232 13.07 -16.74 17.64
CA PHE A 232 12.30 -16.39 18.84
C PHE A 232 11.11 -17.33 19.04
N ILE A 233 10.35 -17.64 17.99
CA ILE A 233 9.10 -18.41 18.10
C ILE A 233 9.32 -19.93 18.00
N PHE A 234 10.16 -20.39 17.07
CA PHE A 234 10.33 -21.82 16.77
C PHE A 234 11.52 -22.39 17.54
N ASN A 235 11.21 -23.22 18.53
CA ASN A 235 12.22 -23.90 19.34
C ASN A 235 11.84 -25.37 19.56
N GLU A 236 12.34 -26.25 18.68
CA GLU A 236 12.09 -27.70 18.76
C GLU A 236 12.60 -28.30 20.09
N ALA A 237 13.69 -27.77 20.66
CA ALA A 237 14.24 -28.27 21.92
C ALA A 237 13.33 -27.98 23.12
N ALA A 238 12.51 -26.93 23.04
CA ALA A 238 11.50 -26.59 24.05
C ALA A 238 10.14 -27.26 23.78
N GLY A 239 10.03 -28.10 22.75
CA GLY A 239 8.78 -28.78 22.38
C GLY A 239 7.79 -27.90 21.62
N ILE A 240 8.21 -26.74 21.12
CA ILE A 240 7.42 -25.88 20.23
C ILE A 240 7.62 -26.37 18.79
N ASP A 241 6.72 -27.23 18.33
CA ASP A 241 6.74 -27.75 16.96
C ASP A 241 6.13 -26.77 15.95
N GLN A 242 6.16 -27.15 14.68
CA GLN A 242 5.76 -26.26 13.59
C GLN A 242 4.30 -25.80 13.70
N GLU A 243 3.42 -26.63 14.26
CA GLU A 243 2.01 -26.32 14.49
C GLU A 243 1.86 -25.24 15.58
N LEU A 244 2.47 -25.45 16.75
CA LEU A 244 2.44 -24.49 17.85
C LEU A 244 3.11 -23.16 17.49
N GLY A 245 4.27 -23.22 16.84
CA GLY A 245 4.99 -22.01 16.43
C GLY A 245 4.20 -21.18 15.42
N LYS A 246 3.50 -21.83 14.48
CA LYS A 246 2.58 -21.13 13.55
C LYS A 246 1.39 -20.51 14.28
N PHE A 247 0.82 -21.22 15.25
CA PHE A 247 -0.29 -20.71 16.06
C PHE A 247 0.10 -19.44 16.83
N VAL A 248 1.22 -19.47 17.56
CA VAL A 248 1.76 -18.30 18.28
C VAL A 248 2.09 -17.14 17.33
N ALA A 249 2.69 -17.43 16.17
CA ALA A 249 2.98 -16.41 15.18
C ALA A 249 1.71 -15.74 14.61
N GLY A 250 0.65 -16.53 14.39
CA GLY A 250 -0.65 -16.00 13.96
C GLY A 250 -1.30 -15.08 14.99
N LEU A 251 -1.24 -15.47 16.27
CA LEU A 251 -1.73 -14.66 17.38
C LEU A 251 -1.01 -13.31 17.47
N PHE A 252 0.32 -13.29 17.42
CA PHE A 252 1.07 -12.03 17.37
C PHE A 252 0.77 -11.19 16.13
N ALA A 253 0.52 -11.81 14.97
CA ALA A 253 0.17 -11.09 13.75
C ALA A 253 -1.20 -10.40 13.82
N ASN A 254 -2.16 -10.99 14.54
CA ASN A 254 -3.46 -10.37 14.81
C ASN A 254 -3.30 -9.14 15.70
N ASP A 255 -2.61 -9.28 16.85
CA ASP A 255 -2.40 -8.18 17.78
C ASP A 255 -1.55 -7.06 17.17
N LEU A 256 -0.59 -7.37 16.31
CA LEU A 256 0.19 -6.37 15.57
C LEU A 256 -0.66 -5.54 14.61
N ARG A 257 -1.62 -6.17 13.91
CA ARG A 257 -2.59 -5.44 13.07
C ARG A 257 -3.45 -4.50 13.90
N ARG A 258 -3.87 -4.95 15.08
CA ARG A 258 -4.60 -4.11 16.02
C ARG A 258 -3.77 -2.93 16.52
N VAL A 259 -2.49 -3.15 16.82
CA VAL A 259 -1.55 -2.08 17.16
C VAL A 259 -1.45 -1.06 16.02
N GLU A 260 -1.32 -1.53 14.77
CA GLU A 260 -1.26 -0.67 13.59
C GLU A 260 -2.54 0.16 13.44
N GLU A 261 -3.71 -0.45 13.54
CA GLU A 261 -5.01 0.21 13.44
C GLU A 261 -5.18 1.31 14.51
N VAL A 262 -4.85 0.99 15.77
CA VAL A 262 -4.96 1.96 16.86
C VAL A 262 -3.97 3.11 16.67
N LEU A 263 -2.73 2.84 16.23
CA LEU A 263 -1.75 3.89 15.97
C LEU A 263 -2.07 4.77 14.75
N GLN A 264 -2.83 4.26 13.79
CA GLN A 264 -3.34 5.06 12.67
C GLN A 264 -4.45 6.02 13.10
N ASN A 265 -5.24 5.62 14.10
CA ASN A 265 -6.38 6.39 14.60
C ASN A 265 -6.03 7.32 15.77
N GLU A 266 -4.94 7.05 16.48
CA GLU A 266 -4.51 7.82 17.64
C GLU A 266 -3.32 8.75 17.32
N GLU A 267 -3.57 10.05 17.45
CA GLU A 267 -2.55 11.07 17.17
C GLU A 267 -1.60 11.21 18.37
N SER A 268 -0.52 10.43 18.38
CA SER A 268 0.57 10.51 19.36
C SER A 268 1.93 10.60 18.65
N ARG A 269 2.98 11.00 19.38
CA ARG A 269 4.38 10.92 18.94
C ARG A 269 5.18 10.21 20.01
N MET A 270 5.93 9.19 19.61
CA MET A 270 6.69 8.35 20.53
C MET A 270 8.12 8.17 20.04
N TYR A 271 9.09 8.49 20.91
CA TYR A 271 10.50 8.24 20.63
C TYR A 271 11.02 7.07 21.48
N SER A 272 11.57 6.06 20.82
CA SER A 272 12.13 4.86 21.47
C SER A 272 11.13 4.02 22.25
N SER A 273 9.84 4.02 21.85
CA SER A 273 8.87 3.06 22.36
C SER A 273 9.17 1.66 21.81
N SER A 274 8.65 0.63 22.49
CA SER A 274 8.90 -0.76 22.17
C SER A 274 7.62 -1.60 22.12
N LEU A 275 7.67 -2.68 21.34
CA LEU A 275 6.73 -3.79 21.40
C LEU A 275 7.31 -4.93 22.22
N LEU A 276 6.60 -5.31 23.28
CA LEU A 276 6.92 -6.41 24.17
C LEU A 276 6.11 -7.65 23.79
N PHE A 277 6.78 -8.63 23.22
CA PHE A 277 6.23 -9.94 22.88
C PHE A 277 6.51 -10.91 24.02
N VAL A 278 5.47 -11.57 24.53
CA VAL A 278 5.61 -12.64 25.53
C VAL A 278 4.74 -13.81 25.14
N PHE A 279 5.27 -15.03 25.17
CA PHE A 279 4.47 -16.25 25.03
C PHE A 279 5.01 -17.38 25.90
N GLU A 280 4.22 -18.44 26.09
CA GLU A 280 4.67 -19.63 26.82
C GLU A 280 5.70 -20.41 25.99
N GLY A 281 6.96 -20.37 26.44
CA GLY A 281 8.10 -20.96 25.75
C GLY A 281 8.26 -22.46 25.96
N ASP A 282 7.47 -23.09 26.84
CA ASP A 282 7.44 -24.55 27.04
C ASP A 282 6.29 -25.18 26.26
N GLY A 283 6.58 -26.02 25.26
CA GLY A 283 5.56 -26.55 24.35
C GLY A 283 4.50 -27.43 25.01
N LEU A 284 4.83 -28.10 26.11
CA LEU A 284 3.85 -28.88 26.88
C LEU A 284 2.92 -27.95 27.67
N ALA A 285 3.47 -26.93 28.33
CA ALA A 285 2.67 -25.92 29.02
C ALA A 285 1.79 -25.12 28.04
N LEU A 286 2.33 -24.76 26.88
CA LEU A 286 1.61 -24.04 25.82
C LEU A 286 0.42 -24.85 25.30
N ARG A 287 0.61 -26.15 24.98
CA ARG A 287 -0.51 -27.04 24.59
C ARG A 287 -1.56 -27.16 25.68
N ALA A 288 -1.14 -27.35 26.93
CA ALA A 288 -2.06 -27.45 28.05
C ALA A 288 -2.85 -26.15 28.26
N ALA A 289 -2.22 -24.98 28.07
CA ALA A 289 -2.86 -23.68 28.13
C ALA A 289 -3.87 -23.49 26.99
N ILE A 290 -3.53 -23.88 25.76
CA ILE A 290 -4.43 -23.84 24.59
C ILE A 290 -5.65 -24.74 24.80
N GLU A 291 -5.46 -25.99 25.24
CA GLU A 291 -6.57 -26.92 25.48
C GLU A 291 -7.47 -26.45 26.64
N LYS A 292 -6.88 -25.86 27.67
CA LYS A 292 -7.63 -25.24 28.76
C LYS A 292 -8.45 -24.03 28.27
N ALA A 293 -7.88 -23.18 27.42
CA ALA A 293 -8.57 -22.05 26.82
C ALA A 293 -9.77 -22.49 25.97
N LYS A 294 -9.58 -23.48 25.08
CA LYS A 294 -10.67 -24.09 24.30
C LYS A 294 -11.78 -24.68 25.17
N ALA A 295 -11.42 -25.32 26.29
CA ALA A 295 -12.40 -25.89 27.22
C ALA A 295 -13.20 -24.81 27.97
N GLU A 296 -12.56 -23.72 28.39
CA GLU A 296 -13.22 -22.57 29.05
C GLU A 296 -14.16 -21.83 28.08
N GLU A 297 -13.76 -21.69 26.82
CA GLU A 297 -14.57 -21.11 25.74
C GLU A 297 -15.82 -21.95 25.43
N ALA A 298 -15.67 -23.27 25.31
CA ALA A 298 -16.79 -24.19 25.16
C ALA A 298 -17.79 -24.11 26.33
N GLU A 299 -17.30 -23.87 27.56
CA GLU A 299 -18.15 -23.66 28.74
C GLU A 299 -18.89 -22.31 28.69
N ILE A 300 -18.22 -21.22 28.27
CA ILE A 300 -18.79 -19.88 28.11
C ILE A 300 -19.86 -19.86 27.01
N GLN A 301 -19.59 -20.51 25.88
CA GLN A 301 -20.53 -20.63 24.77
C GLN A 301 -21.75 -21.45 25.19
N GLY A 302 -21.54 -22.57 25.90
CA GLY A 302 -22.62 -23.35 26.50
C GLY A 302 -23.47 -22.59 27.53
N ILE A 303 -22.91 -21.58 28.20
CA ILE A 303 -23.64 -20.68 29.11
C ILE A 303 -24.42 -19.62 28.30
N ARG A 304 -23.83 -19.00 27.26
CA ARG A 304 -24.51 -18.07 26.34
C ARG A 304 -25.75 -18.72 25.71
N THR A 305 -25.63 -19.95 25.19
CA THR A 305 -26.77 -20.69 24.59
C THR A 305 -27.88 -20.97 25.60
N LYS A 306 -27.53 -21.31 26.86
CA LYS A 306 -28.51 -21.55 27.95
C LYS A 306 -29.21 -20.27 28.39
N VAL A 307 -28.52 -19.13 28.38
CA VAL A 307 -29.10 -17.82 28.70
C VAL A 307 -30.09 -17.41 27.61
N VAL A 308 -29.74 -17.54 26.33
CA VAL A 308 -30.63 -17.25 25.19
C VAL A 308 -31.89 -18.14 25.19
N ALA A 309 -31.74 -19.44 25.47
CA ALA A 309 -32.86 -20.37 25.59
C ALA A 309 -33.80 -20.04 26.78
N SER A 310 -33.28 -19.44 27.85
CA SER A 310 -34.05 -19.03 29.02
C SER A 310 -34.83 -17.72 28.82
N VAL A 311 -34.36 -16.84 27.93
CA VAL A 311 -35.04 -15.60 27.53
C VAL A 311 -36.23 -15.92 26.60
N ASN A 312 -36.08 -16.86 25.67
CA ASN A 312 -37.15 -17.27 24.74
C ASN A 312 -38.30 -18.05 25.41
N LYS A 313 -38.10 -18.65 26.59
CA LYS A 313 -39.18 -19.34 27.34
C LYS A 313 -40.13 -18.42 28.11
N ARG A 314 -39.86 -17.10 28.18
CA ARG A 314 -40.74 -16.11 28.83
C ARG A 314 -41.72 -15.42 27.87
N SER A 315 -41.68 -15.77 26.59
CA SER A 315 -42.48 -15.16 25.52
C SER A 315 -43.42 -16.18 24.87
N ALA A 316 -44.25 -16.86 25.66
CA ALA A 316 -45.35 -17.67 25.13
C ALA A 316 -46.70 -16.97 25.44
N PRO A 317 -47.52 -16.63 24.42
CA PRO A 317 -48.78 -15.96 24.64
C PRO A 317 -49.84 -16.92 25.20
N ARG A 318 -50.50 -16.49 26.27
CA ARG A 318 -51.74 -17.10 26.76
C ARG A 318 -52.85 -16.81 25.74
N VAL A 319 -53.44 -17.88 25.21
CA VAL A 319 -54.64 -17.85 24.37
C VAL A 319 -55.82 -17.27 25.17
N VAL A 320 -56.36 -16.14 24.73
CA VAL A 320 -57.68 -15.64 25.11
C VAL A 320 -58.50 -15.50 23.82
N SER A 321 -59.58 -16.26 23.74
CA SER A 321 -60.51 -16.32 22.61
C SER A 321 -61.39 -15.06 22.55
N THR A 322 -61.66 -14.53 21.36
CA THR A 322 -62.82 -13.66 21.14
C THR A 322 -63.52 -13.95 19.81
N ASN A 323 -64.83 -14.17 19.89
CA ASN A 323 -65.78 -14.18 18.77
C ASN A 323 -66.16 -12.75 18.37
N LEU A 324 -66.54 -12.61 17.09
CA LEU A 324 -67.18 -11.45 16.44
C LEU A 324 -68.26 -10.75 17.28
N ARG A 325 -68.31 -9.41 17.17
CA ARG A 325 -69.31 -8.67 16.34
C ARG A 325 -69.10 -7.13 16.36
N VAL A 326 -69.06 -6.54 15.14
CA VAL A 326 -69.49 -5.20 14.63
C VAL A 326 -69.26 -3.96 15.53
N ASP A 327 -68.89 -2.75 15.08
CA ASP A 327 -69.00 -2.00 13.82
C ASP A 327 -68.22 -0.67 14.01
N SER A 328 -67.99 0.07 12.93
CA SER A 328 -67.64 1.52 12.85
C SER A 328 -66.16 1.93 12.73
N GLY A 329 -65.70 2.05 11.48
CA GLY A 329 -65.41 3.35 10.82
C GLY A 329 -64.24 4.25 11.28
N ILE A 330 -63.40 4.61 10.28
CA ILE A 330 -62.53 5.80 10.15
C ILE A 330 -61.24 5.72 11.01
N GLY A 331 -60.00 5.91 10.54
CA GLY A 331 -59.41 6.35 9.28
C GLY A 331 -57.95 6.76 9.57
N MET A 332 -57.11 6.78 8.52
CA MET A 332 -55.75 7.34 8.41
C MET A 332 -54.54 6.46 8.80
N ASP A 333 -53.91 5.98 7.71
CA ASP A 333 -52.49 6.00 7.31
C ASP A 333 -51.39 5.57 8.29
N ASP A 334 -50.73 4.47 7.93
CA ASP A 334 -49.40 4.07 8.43
C ASP A 334 -48.47 3.85 7.22
N ASP A 335 -47.67 4.87 6.88
CA ASP A 335 -46.29 4.65 6.42
C ASP A 335 -45.48 4.39 7.70
N ASP A 336 -45.03 3.15 7.92
CA ASP A 336 -43.64 2.86 8.27
C ASP A 336 -43.37 1.38 8.63
N LEU A 337 -42.33 0.85 7.98
CA LEU A 337 -41.53 -0.33 8.27
C LEU A 337 -42.11 -1.76 8.07
N LYS A 338 -41.56 -2.44 7.06
CA LYS A 338 -41.49 -3.90 6.93
C LYS A 338 -40.06 -4.39 6.74
N PHE A 339 -39.68 -5.36 7.57
CA PHE A 339 -38.60 -6.36 7.44
C PHE A 339 -38.82 -7.32 8.63
N VAL A 340 -38.72 -8.65 8.65
CA VAL A 340 -38.43 -9.80 7.75
C VAL A 340 -39.15 -11.00 8.43
N THR A 341 -39.44 -12.08 7.70
CA THR A 341 -39.46 -13.55 8.08
C THR A 341 -40.57 -14.22 7.25
N GLU A 342 -40.48 -15.43 6.68
CA GLU A 342 -39.74 -16.66 6.97
C GLU A 342 -40.06 -17.67 5.82
N ALA A 343 -39.24 -18.73 5.64
CA ALA A 343 -39.67 -20.15 5.77
C ALA A 343 -38.93 -21.20 4.87
N VAL A 344 -38.09 -21.99 5.55
CA VAL A 344 -37.78 -23.45 5.58
C VAL A 344 -38.49 -24.48 4.64
N ALA A 345 -37.75 -25.53 4.19
CA ALA A 345 -37.90 -26.96 4.60
C ALA A 345 -36.88 -27.93 3.94
N PHE A 346 -36.62 -29.06 4.63
CA PHE A 346 -35.51 -30.06 4.60
C PHE A 346 -35.63 -31.23 3.59
N ASP A 347 -34.53 -31.95 3.26
CA ASP A 347 -34.20 -33.32 3.76
C ASP A 347 -32.84 -33.86 3.24
N ASP A 348 -32.11 -34.55 4.12
CA ASP A 348 -30.76 -35.14 3.97
C ASP A 348 -30.77 -36.54 3.32
N GLU A 349 -29.75 -36.86 2.51
CA GLU A 349 -28.78 -37.93 2.82
C GLU A 349 -27.57 -37.93 1.85
N VAL A 350 -26.38 -37.79 2.48
CA VAL A 350 -24.99 -38.07 2.05
C VAL A 350 -24.27 -37.02 1.16
N GLU A 351 -23.75 -35.95 1.78
CA GLU A 351 -22.81 -34.99 1.18
C GLU A 351 -21.42 -35.02 1.84
N ASP A 352 -20.39 -34.93 0.99
CA ASP A 352 -18.97 -34.82 1.31
C ASP A 352 -18.67 -33.48 2.01
N VAL A 353 -17.86 -33.56 3.07
CA VAL A 353 -17.61 -32.52 4.07
C VAL A 353 -16.90 -31.29 3.48
N SER A 354 -17.68 -30.25 3.15
CA SER A 354 -17.29 -28.85 3.26
C SER A 354 -17.64 -28.34 4.66
N GLY A 355 -16.67 -27.77 5.37
CA GLY A 355 -16.88 -27.05 6.62
C GLY A 355 -16.17 -25.71 6.55
N ASP A 356 -16.96 -24.64 6.51
CA ASP A 356 -16.56 -23.28 6.87
C ASP A 356 -16.07 -23.28 8.33
N ASP A 357 -14.79 -22.97 8.57
CA ASP A 357 -14.19 -22.82 9.91
C ASP A 357 -13.31 -21.54 9.96
N ASP A 358 -13.83 -20.39 9.53
CA ASP A 358 -13.13 -19.08 9.64
C ASP A 358 -13.83 -18.08 10.59
N GLU A 359 -14.83 -18.49 11.39
CA GLU A 359 -15.48 -17.60 12.37
C GLU A 359 -14.96 -17.72 13.83
N ASP A 360 -13.96 -18.55 14.13
CA ASP A 360 -13.58 -18.83 15.54
C ASP A 360 -12.26 -18.15 16.02
N TYR A 361 -11.51 -17.43 15.18
CA TYR A 361 -10.20 -16.88 15.61
C TYR A 361 -10.25 -15.44 16.18
N ASP A 362 -11.30 -14.67 15.90
CA ASP A 362 -11.43 -13.28 16.36
C ASP A 362 -11.85 -13.17 17.85
N GLU A 363 -12.45 -14.22 18.44
CA GLU A 363 -12.85 -14.23 19.86
C GLU A 363 -11.74 -14.75 20.81
N MET A 364 -10.53 -15.09 20.30
CA MET A 364 -9.43 -15.66 21.08
C MET A 364 -8.47 -14.64 21.76
N SER A 365 -8.67 -13.33 21.58
CA SER A 365 -7.75 -12.27 22.06
C SER A 365 -7.78 -12.04 23.59
N SER A 366 -8.67 -12.71 24.34
CA SER A 366 -8.84 -12.52 25.78
C SER A 366 -8.35 -13.67 26.68
N PHE A 367 -7.56 -14.63 26.17
CA PHE A 367 -7.16 -15.80 26.96
C PHE A 367 -6.00 -15.53 27.93
N PRO A 368 -6.11 -15.96 29.20
CA PRO A 368 -5.04 -15.78 30.16
C PRO A 368 -3.90 -16.81 29.96
N HIS A 369 -2.70 -16.32 29.63
CA HIS A 369 -1.37 -16.96 29.68
C HIS A 369 -0.94 -17.89 28.52
N ILE A 370 -1.38 -17.62 27.29
CA ILE A 370 -0.82 -18.26 26.06
C ILE A 370 0.22 -17.34 25.41
N TYR A 371 -0.16 -16.07 25.22
CA TYR A 371 0.70 -15.01 24.71
C TYR A 371 0.19 -13.64 25.19
N THR A 372 1.00 -12.60 25.05
CA THR A 372 0.59 -11.21 25.20
C THR A 372 1.52 -10.31 24.39
N LEU A 373 0.95 -9.31 23.71
CA LEU A 373 1.67 -8.23 23.04
C LEU A 373 1.31 -6.90 23.70
N LYS A 374 2.32 -6.13 24.14
CA LYS A 374 2.12 -4.81 24.76
C LYS A 374 3.08 -3.77 24.23
N MET A 375 2.61 -2.54 24.08
CA MET A 375 3.45 -1.36 23.86
C MET A 375 4.02 -0.88 25.18
N ILE A 376 5.33 -0.61 25.23
CA ILE A 376 6.06 -0.18 26.41
C ILE A 376 7.01 0.99 26.10
N ASP A 377 7.59 1.57 27.15
CA ASP A 377 8.57 2.67 27.11
C ASP A 377 8.05 4.02 26.58
N PHE A 378 7.21 4.66 27.39
CA PHE A 378 6.53 5.92 27.07
C PHE A 378 7.21 7.17 27.65
N ALA A 379 8.48 7.08 28.05
CA ALA A 379 9.20 8.21 28.67
C ALA A 379 9.34 9.44 27.74
N HIS A 380 9.24 9.24 26.42
CA HIS A 380 9.26 10.28 25.40
C HIS A 380 8.04 10.19 24.48
N ALA A 381 6.86 9.94 25.08
CA ALA A 381 5.58 9.88 24.39
C ALA A 381 4.74 11.13 24.69
N GLU A 382 4.09 11.69 23.66
CA GLU A 382 3.19 12.84 23.78
C GLU A 382 2.00 12.70 22.83
N TRP A 383 0.80 13.11 23.27
CA TRP A 383 -0.37 13.19 22.40
C TRP A 383 -0.30 14.44 21.52
N THR A 384 -0.54 14.29 20.21
CA THR A 384 -0.41 15.36 19.23
C THR A 384 -1.66 15.55 18.36
N PRO A 385 -2.81 15.97 18.94
CA PRO A 385 -4.04 16.14 18.17
C PRO A 385 -3.89 17.14 17.00
N GLY A 386 -4.40 16.77 15.82
CA GLY A 386 -4.40 17.57 14.59
C GLY A 386 -3.11 17.49 13.76
N LEU A 387 -2.16 16.63 14.11
CA LEU A 387 -0.91 16.42 13.35
C LEU A 387 -0.89 15.12 12.54
N GLY A 388 -1.98 14.35 12.53
CA GLY A 388 -2.05 13.05 11.86
C GLY A 388 -1.21 11.97 12.57
N PRO A 389 -1.27 10.71 12.09
CA PRO A 389 -0.63 9.56 12.71
C PRO A 389 0.91 9.65 12.66
N ASP A 390 1.59 8.94 13.57
CA ASP A 390 3.06 8.88 13.60
C ASP A 390 3.60 7.91 12.54
N GLU A 391 3.87 8.44 11.35
CA GLU A 391 4.43 7.68 10.22
C GLU A 391 5.74 6.96 10.58
N ALA A 392 6.55 7.50 11.51
CA ALA A 392 7.83 6.89 11.90
C ALA A 392 7.65 5.65 12.78
N VAL A 393 6.60 5.61 13.60
CA VAL A 393 6.22 4.43 14.40
C VAL A 393 5.51 3.40 13.51
N LEU A 394 4.65 3.84 12.59
CA LEU A 394 3.96 2.96 11.64
C LEU A 394 4.94 2.23 10.71
N LEU A 395 6.01 2.91 10.24
CA LEU A 395 7.12 2.33 9.47
C LEU A 395 7.86 1.19 10.21
N GLY A 396 7.85 1.18 11.54
CA GLY A 396 8.43 0.11 12.36
C GLY A 396 7.49 -1.09 12.59
N ALA A 397 6.18 -0.87 12.57
CA ALA A 397 5.15 -1.90 12.79
C ALA A 397 4.85 -2.74 11.53
N THR A 398 4.86 -2.10 10.36
CA THR A 398 4.43 -2.69 9.07
C THR A 398 5.29 -3.88 8.59
N PRO A 399 6.64 -3.88 8.72
CA PRO A 399 7.45 -5.00 8.25
C PRO A 399 7.16 -6.31 8.97
N ILE A 400 6.77 -6.25 10.25
CA ILE A 400 6.55 -7.44 11.10
C ILE A 400 5.20 -8.10 10.76
N ALA A 401 4.15 -7.31 10.56
CA ALA A 401 2.81 -7.80 10.18
C ALA A 401 2.79 -8.44 8.78
N THR A 402 3.55 -7.89 7.83
CA THR A 402 3.58 -8.37 6.44
C THR A 402 4.26 -9.74 6.31
N THR A 403 5.20 -10.06 7.20
CA THR A 403 6.00 -11.32 7.12
C THR A 403 5.38 -12.53 7.83
N ALA A 404 4.41 -12.36 8.72
CA ALA A 404 3.71 -13.48 9.38
C ALA A 404 2.56 -14.06 8.52
N SER A 405 2.18 -13.39 7.44
CA SER A 405 1.00 -13.71 6.61
C SER A 405 1.24 -14.75 5.50
N SER A 406 2.46 -15.26 5.28
CA SER A 406 2.74 -16.05 4.07
C SER A 406 2.33 -17.53 4.12
N THR A 407 1.30 -17.92 4.87
CA THR A 407 0.70 -19.28 4.75
C THR A 407 -0.84 -19.36 4.87
N THR A 408 -1.58 -18.26 4.93
CA THR A 408 -3.01 -18.32 4.58
C THR A 408 -3.12 -18.21 3.05
N SER A 409 -3.55 -19.28 2.39
CA SER A 409 -3.81 -19.24 0.96
C SER A 409 -4.87 -18.18 0.71
N ALA A 410 -4.51 -17.12 0.00
CA ALA A 410 -5.44 -16.09 -0.42
C ALA A 410 -6.69 -16.75 -1.06
N PRO A 411 -7.92 -16.27 -0.74
CA PRO A 411 -9.14 -16.87 -1.22
C PRO A 411 -9.07 -17.02 -2.74
N THR A 412 -9.28 -18.27 -3.18
CA THR A 412 -9.10 -18.67 -4.56
C THR A 412 -10.44 -19.11 -5.11
N THR A 413 -10.96 -18.37 -6.08
CA THR A 413 -12.23 -18.65 -6.75
C THR A 413 -11.96 -19.20 -8.15
N THR A 414 -12.77 -20.17 -8.57
CA THR A 414 -12.71 -20.70 -9.93
C THR A 414 -13.82 -20.10 -10.78
N GLN A 415 -13.48 -19.54 -11.94
CA GLN A 415 -14.41 -19.00 -12.90
C GLN A 415 -14.34 -19.80 -14.21
N THR A 416 -15.45 -20.41 -14.60
CA THR A 416 -15.59 -21.03 -15.93
C THR A 416 -16.20 -20.03 -16.91
N LEU A 417 -15.61 -19.95 -18.09
CA LEU A 417 -16.04 -19.13 -19.21
C LEU A 417 -16.39 -20.02 -20.39
N GLU A 418 -17.55 -19.76 -20.98
CA GLU A 418 -18.00 -20.40 -22.22
C GLU A 418 -17.25 -19.82 -23.45
N PRO A 419 -17.30 -20.48 -24.61
CA PRO A 419 -16.72 -19.94 -25.84
C PRO A 419 -17.20 -18.51 -26.14
N PHE A 420 -16.27 -17.64 -26.52
CA PHE A 420 -16.46 -16.21 -26.82
C PHE A 420 -16.75 -15.29 -25.63
N TRP A 421 -16.74 -15.80 -24.40
CA TRP A 421 -16.95 -14.97 -23.21
C TRP A 421 -15.71 -14.14 -22.85
N GLU A 422 -15.95 -13.06 -22.11
CA GLU A 422 -14.92 -12.21 -21.54
C GLU A 422 -15.01 -12.21 -20.01
N TYR A 423 -13.87 -12.33 -19.33
CA TYR A 423 -13.72 -12.04 -17.91
C TYR A 423 -13.16 -10.63 -17.78
N ARG A 424 -13.96 -9.70 -17.27
CA ARG A 424 -13.60 -8.28 -17.11
C ARG A 424 -13.27 -8.02 -15.66
N PHE A 425 -12.19 -7.30 -15.42
CA PHE A 425 -11.73 -7.01 -14.07
C PHE A 425 -11.08 -5.63 -13.96
N GLU A 426 -11.26 -5.04 -12.79
CA GLU A 426 -10.64 -3.80 -12.34
C GLU A 426 -9.89 -4.07 -11.04
N VAL A 427 -8.59 -3.83 -11.08
CA VAL A 427 -7.72 -3.87 -9.90
C VAL A 427 -7.34 -2.44 -9.54
N PRO A 428 -7.79 -1.90 -8.40
CA PRO A 428 -7.35 -0.62 -7.87
C PRO A 428 -5.85 -0.58 -7.59
N HIS A 429 -5.31 0.62 -7.40
CA HIS A 429 -3.95 0.77 -6.89
C HIS A 429 -3.82 0.17 -5.47
N GLY A 430 -2.66 -0.41 -5.17
CA GLY A 430 -2.38 -1.05 -3.88
C GLY A 430 -2.93 -2.47 -3.76
N SER A 431 -3.86 -2.86 -4.65
CA SER A 431 -4.39 -4.22 -4.73
C SER A 431 -3.66 -5.05 -5.80
N THR A 432 -3.68 -6.37 -5.63
CA THR A 432 -3.13 -7.33 -6.61
C THR A 432 -4.15 -8.44 -6.85
N LEU A 433 -4.46 -8.72 -8.11
CA LEU A 433 -5.30 -9.84 -8.53
C LEU A 433 -4.42 -10.84 -9.28
N THR A 434 -4.38 -12.10 -8.83
CA THR A 434 -3.65 -13.16 -9.54
C THR A 434 -4.62 -14.03 -10.31
N ILE A 435 -4.39 -14.21 -11.61
CA ILE A 435 -5.23 -15.06 -12.47
C ILE A 435 -4.35 -16.16 -13.09
N LYS A 436 -4.82 -17.39 -13.02
CA LYS A 436 -4.17 -18.59 -13.57
C LYS A 436 -5.13 -19.33 -14.49
N LEU A 437 -4.68 -19.67 -15.69
CA LEU A 437 -5.45 -20.51 -16.62
C LEU A 437 -5.35 -21.98 -16.19
N VAL A 438 -6.45 -22.60 -15.77
CA VAL A 438 -6.48 -24.01 -15.34
C VAL A 438 -6.75 -24.94 -16.51
N SER A 439 -7.72 -24.59 -17.36
CA SER A 439 -8.12 -25.40 -18.50
C SER A 439 -8.62 -24.55 -19.67
N GLY A 440 -8.58 -25.11 -20.89
CA GLY A 440 -8.99 -24.41 -22.11
C GLY A 440 -7.95 -23.42 -22.62
N THR A 441 -8.40 -22.40 -23.35
CA THR A 441 -7.54 -21.36 -23.94
C THR A 441 -8.08 -19.98 -23.62
N ALA A 442 -7.22 -19.06 -23.22
CA ALA A 442 -7.60 -17.68 -22.93
C ALA A 442 -6.51 -16.70 -23.41
N GLU A 443 -6.89 -15.48 -23.74
CA GLU A 443 -5.97 -14.42 -24.16
C GLU A 443 -6.32 -13.06 -23.56
N LYS A 444 -5.29 -12.27 -23.26
CA LYS A 444 -5.40 -10.84 -22.93
C LYS A 444 -4.72 -10.04 -24.03
N ASP A 445 -5.45 -9.10 -24.64
CA ASP A 445 -4.96 -8.24 -25.73
C ASP A 445 -4.19 -9.03 -26.82
N GLY A 446 -4.72 -10.20 -27.19
CA GLY A 446 -4.17 -11.10 -28.22
C GLY A 446 -2.99 -11.99 -27.79
N THR A 447 -2.48 -11.85 -26.56
CA THR A 447 -1.46 -12.75 -25.98
C THR A 447 -2.12 -13.88 -25.21
N GLU A 448 -1.77 -15.13 -25.53
CA GLU A 448 -2.30 -16.32 -24.86
C GLU A 448 -1.74 -16.48 -23.45
N LEU A 449 -2.61 -16.84 -22.50
CA LEU A 449 -2.21 -17.23 -21.15
C LEU A 449 -1.63 -18.65 -21.17
N ALA A 450 -0.48 -18.84 -20.53
CA ALA A 450 0.11 -20.16 -20.37
C ALA A 450 -0.67 -20.97 -19.32
N PRO A 451 -0.99 -22.25 -19.58
CA PRO A 451 -1.65 -23.11 -18.60
C PRO A 451 -0.86 -23.18 -17.29
N ASN A 452 -1.57 -23.16 -16.17
CA ASN A 452 -1.04 -23.26 -14.80
C ASN A 452 0.02 -22.21 -14.45
N THR A 453 0.08 -21.10 -15.20
CA THR A 453 0.99 -19.98 -14.91
C THR A 453 0.20 -18.86 -14.23
N PRO A 454 0.59 -18.43 -13.01
CA PRO A 454 -0.07 -17.32 -12.34
C PRO A 454 0.39 -15.97 -12.91
N TYR A 455 -0.58 -15.10 -13.21
CA TYR A 455 -0.36 -13.74 -13.68
C TYR A 455 -0.91 -12.74 -12.66
N ALA A 456 -0.03 -11.97 -12.04
CA ALA A 456 -0.40 -10.91 -11.09
C ALA A 456 -0.67 -9.59 -11.83
N PHE A 457 -1.83 -9.00 -11.58
CA PHE A 457 -2.26 -7.71 -12.10
C PHE A 457 -2.43 -6.72 -10.95
N THR A 458 -1.98 -5.49 -11.15
CA THR A 458 -2.14 -4.39 -10.19
C THR A 458 -2.46 -3.11 -10.95
N ALA A 459 -3.27 -2.22 -10.36
CA ALA A 459 -3.68 -0.95 -10.98
C ALA A 459 -4.13 -1.09 -12.45
N THR A 460 -4.84 -2.18 -12.76
CA THR A 460 -5.13 -2.60 -14.13
C THR A 460 -6.63 -2.72 -14.32
N LYS A 461 -7.15 -2.09 -15.37
CA LYS A 461 -8.51 -2.30 -15.87
C LYS A 461 -8.43 -3.04 -17.19
N SER A 462 -8.86 -4.30 -17.23
CA SER A 462 -8.65 -5.15 -18.41
C SER A 462 -9.68 -6.27 -18.53
N LYS A 463 -9.55 -7.04 -19.61
CA LYS A 463 -10.30 -8.27 -19.85
C LYS A 463 -9.42 -9.43 -20.29
N ILE A 464 -9.88 -10.65 -20.00
CA ILE A 464 -9.38 -11.91 -20.56
C ILE A 464 -10.51 -12.50 -21.40
N ASN A 465 -10.21 -12.83 -22.66
CA ASN A 465 -11.19 -13.39 -23.58
C ASN A 465 -10.87 -14.87 -23.82
N THR A 466 -11.88 -15.66 -24.17
CA THR A 466 -11.69 -17.03 -24.64
C THR A 466 -12.41 -17.30 -25.94
N TRP A 467 -11.78 -18.02 -26.87
CA TRP A 467 -12.37 -18.44 -28.14
C TRP A 467 -13.08 -19.79 -28.06
N HIS A 468 -12.67 -20.64 -27.11
CA HIS A 468 -13.08 -22.05 -27.05
C HIS A 468 -13.65 -22.45 -25.68
N GLY A 469 -13.73 -21.51 -24.74
CA GLY A 469 -14.02 -21.76 -23.34
C GLY A 469 -12.74 -21.98 -22.54
N CYS A 470 -12.78 -21.58 -21.27
CA CYS A 470 -11.67 -21.77 -20.34
C CYS A 470 -12.13 -21.78 -18.88
N THR A 471 -11.28 -22.33 -18.01
CA THR A 471 -11.42 -22.21 -16.56
C THR A 471 -10.26 -21.39 -16.03
N LEU A 472 -10.58 -20.30 -15.33
CA LEU A 472 -9.64 -19.42 -14.66
C LEU A 472 -9.71 -19.67 -13.16
N GLU A 473 -8.55 -19.71 -12.52
CA GLU A 473 -8.41 -19.66 -11.07
C GLU A 473 -7.96 -18.24 -10.70
N ILE A 474 -8.71 -17.61 -9.81
CA ILE A 474 -8.56 -16.21 -9.43
C ILE A 474 -8.24 -16.16 -7.94
N THR A 475 -7.08 -15.62 -7.62
CA THR A 475 -6.61 -15.47 -6.25
C THR A 475 -6.45 -13.99 -5.94
N ALA A 476 -7.16 -13.51 -4.92
CA ALA A 476 -7.09 -12.13 -4.45
C ALA A 476 -6.77 -12.11 -2.95
N PRO A 477 -5.93 -11.18 -2.46
CA PRO A 477 -5.71 -11.02 -1.03
C PRO A 477 -7.04 -10.74 -0.30
N PRO A 478 -7.22 -11.22 0.95
CA PRO A 478 -8.43 -10.96 1.75
C PRO A 478 -8.76 -9.47 1.93
N SER A 479 -7.74 -8.61 1.87
CA SER A 479 -7.85 -7.15 1.99
C SER A 479 -8.01 -6.41 0.66
N GLY A 480 -7.95 -7.11 -0.48
CA GLY A 480 -7.97 -6.49 -1.80
C GLY A 480 -9.40 -6.29 -2.32
N THR A 481 -9.80 -5.04 -2.55
CA THR A 481 -10.99 -4.75 -3.35
C THR A 481 -10.64 -4.90 -4.83
N TYR A 482 -11.33 -5.78 -5.55
CA TYR A 482 -11.30 -5.82 -7.01
C TYR A 482 -12.75 -5.98 -7.49
N ASP A 483 -13.06 -5.39 -8.64
CA ASP A 483 -14.34 -5.61 -9.29
C ASP A 483 -14.13 -6.52 -10.49
N ALA A 484 -14.95 -7.56 -10.62
CA ALA A 484 -14.86 -8.46 -11.75
C ALA A 484 -16.21 -9.08 -12.08
N TYR A 485 -16.46 -9.25 -13.37
CA TYR A 485 -17.68 -9.87 -13.88
C TYR A 485 -17.41 -10.55 -15.22
N THR A 486 -18.28 -11.49 -15.57
CA THR A 486 -18.27 -12.13 -16.90
C THR A 486 -19.23 -11.41 -17.84
N SER A 487 -18.87 -11.33 -19.12
CA SER A 487 -19.69 -10.72 -20.17
C SER A 487 -19.94 -11.74 -21.28
N GLU A 488 -21.22 -11.87 -21.63
CA GLU A 488 -21.69 -12.75 -22.70
C GLU A 488 -21.40 -12.16 -24.08
N PRO A 489 -21.22 -13.01 -25.11
CA PRO A 489 -20.88 -12.56 -26.43
C PRO A 489 -22.07 -11.89 -27.13
N THR A 490 -22.02 -10.55 -27.24
CA THR A 490 -22.88 -9.77 -28.13
C THR A 490 -22.03 -8.89 -29.05
N SER A 491 -22.55 -8.55 -30.23
CA SER A 491 -21.81 -7.70 -31.19
C SER A 491 -21.45 -6.34 -30.59
N ASP A 492 -22.35 -5.80 -29.77
CA ASP A 492 -22.29 -4.44 -29.27
C ASP A 492 -21.43 -4.35 -27.99
N GLU A 493 -21.35 -5.44 -27.20
CA GLU A 493 -20.51 -5.49 -26.01
C GLU A 493 -19.13 -6.12 -26.26
N THR A 494 -19.02 -7.10 -27.16
CA THR A 494 -17.82 -7.93 -27.37
C THR A 494 -17.43 -7.99 -28.85
N PRO A 495 -16.93 -6.89 -29.46
CA PRO A 495 -16.63 -6.80 -30.89
C PRO A 495 -15.39 -7.60 -31.35
N MET A 496 -14.97 -8.63 -30.61
CA MET A 496 -13.75 -9.40 -30.83
C MET A 496 -13.73 -10.10 -32.20
N VAL A 497 -14.88 -10.59 -32.68
CA VAL A 497 -14.99 -11.20 -34.02
C VAL A 497 -14.71 -10.18 -35.12
N SER A 498 -15.19 -8.94 -34.98
CA SER A 498 -14.90 -7.85 -35.92
C SER A 498 -13.41 -7.51 -35.94
N TYR A 499 -12.77 -7.50 -34.76
CA TYR A 499 -11.32 -7.30 -34.65
C TYR A 499 -10.54 -8.43 -35.31
N LEU A 500 -10.98 -9.68 -35.13
CA LEU A 500 -10.36 -10.86 -35.74
C LEU A 500 -10.49 -10.84 -37.29
N ASN A 501 -11.67 -10.47 -37.80
CA ASN A 501 -11.91 -10.31 -39.23
C ASN A 501 -10.98 -9.24 -39.84
N LEU A 502 -10.83 -8.11 -39.15
CA LEU A 502 -9.86 -7.08 -39.52
C LEU A 502 -8.45 -7.66 -39.54
N HIS A 503 -8.03 -8.38 -38.50
CA HIS A 503 -6.70 -8.99 -38.44
C HIS A 503 -6.44 -9.91 -39.63
N PHE A 504 -7.36 -10.80 -40.00
CA PHE A 504 -7.20 -11.67 -41.17
C PHE A 504 -7.11 -10.90 -42.48
N LYS A 505 -7.85 -9.78 -42.61
CA LYS A 505 -7.72 -8.90 -43.76
C LYS A 505 -6.33 -8.25 -43.81
N LEU A 506 -5.85 -7.72 -42.69
CA LEU A 506 -4.51 -7.13 -42.59
C LEU A 506 -3.43 -8.18 -42.88
N GLU A 507 -3.58 -9.41 -42.41
CA GLU A 507 -2.66 -10.51 -42.66
C GLU A 507 -2.59 -10.87 -44.16
N SER A 508 -3.74 -10.87 -44.85
CA SER A 508 -3.78 -11.05 -46.31
C SER A 508 -3.00 -9.94 -47.04
N LEU A 509 -3.07 -8.69 -46.54
CA LEU A 509 -2.29 -7.58 -47.09
C LEU A 509 -0.79 -7.71 -46.79
N ARG A 510 -0.41 -8.15 -45.59
CA ARG A 510 0.99 -8.45 -45.23
C ARG A 510 1.58 -9.54 -46.13
N ALA A 511 0.85 -10.63 -46.33
CA ALA A 511 1.27 -11.73 -47.21
C ALA A 511 1.40 -11.28 -48.67
N ALA A 512 0.53 -10.37 -49.15
CA ALA A 512 0.68 -9.77 -50.46
C ALA A 512 1.93 -8.88 -50.55
N ALA A 513 2.12 -7.99 -49.56
CA ALA A 513 3.27 -7.10 -49.48
C ALA A 513 4.60 -7.85 -49.41
N GLN A 514 4.67 -8.95 -48.65
CA GLN A 514 5.85 -9.81 -48.58
C GLN A 514 6.18 -10.44 -49.94
N ARG A 515 5.17 -10.91 -50.70
CA ARG A 515 5.36 -11.48 -52.03
C ARG A 515 5.80 -10.45 -53.07
N THR A 516 5.30 -9.22 -52.98
CA THR A 516 5.61 -8.15 -53.95
C THR A 516 6.78 -7.27 -53.52
N GLY A 517 7.35 -7.48 -52.33
CA GLY A 517 8.39 -6.62 -51.74
C GLY A 517 7.92 -5.20 -51.40
N GLN A 518 6.60 -4.98 -51.37
CA GLN A 518 5.98 -3.70 -51.05
C GLN A 518 5.84 -3.50 -49.54
N MET A 519 5.42 -2.31 -49.14
CA MET A 519 5.12 -2.02 -47.75
C MET A 519 3.82 -2.71 -47.34
N GLY A 520 3.80 -3.25 -46.13
CA GLY A 520 2.60 -3.78 -45.49
C GLY A 520 1.57 -2.68 -45.19
N PRO A 521 0.40 -3.07 -44.64
CA PRO A 521 -0.64 -2.13 -44.27
C PRO A 521 -0.13 -1.15 -43.20
N ARG A 522 -0.46 0.14 -43.36
CA ARG A 522 -0.13 1.21 -42.42
C ARG A 522 -1.44 1.73 -41.86
N VAL A 523 -1.74 1.26 -40.66
CA VAL A 523 -3.07 1.35 -40.04
C VAL A 523 -3.04 2.40 -38.94
N LEU A 524 -3.93 3.39 -39.02
CA LEU A 524 -4.14 4.41 -37.99
C LEU A 524 -5.43 4.15 -37.24
N VAL A 525 -5.41 4.13 -35.91
CA VAL A 525 -6.61 3.98 -35.08
C VAL A 525 -6.99 5.32 -34.45
N VAL A 526 -8.20 5.79 -34.73
CA VAL A 526 -8.76 7.05 -34.21
C VAL A 526 -10.11 6.82 -33.53
N GLY A 527 -10.47 7.67 -32.59
CA GLY A 527 -11.73 7.55 -31.85
C GLY A 527 -11.74 8.46 -30.62
N PRO A 528 -12.87 8.54 -29.91
CA PRO A 528 -12.97 9.35 -28.69
C PRO A 528 -12.02 8.84 -27.57
N PRO A 529 -11.87 9.59 -26.47
CA PRO A 529 -11.26 9.10 -25.24
C PRO A 529 -11.96 7.82 -24.78
N ASN A 530 -11.21 6.89 -24.21
CA ASN A 530 -11.74 5.62 -23.67
C ASN A 530 -12.60 4.82 -24.68
N ALA A 531 -12.17 4.79 -25.95
CA ALA A 531 -12.80 3.95 -27.00
C ALA A 531 -12.19 2.55 -27.11
N GLY A 532 -11.07 2.27 -26.44
CA GLY A 532 -10.32 1.01 -26.55
C GLY A 532 -9.28 0.98 -27.67
N LYS A 533 -8.79 2.15 -28.12
CA LYS A 533 -7.82 2.29 -29.22
C LYS A 533 -6.53 1.52 -28.96
N SER A 534 -5.88 1.78 -27.82
CA SER A 534 -4.64 1.11 -27.42
C SER A 534 -4.83 -0.39 -27.23
N SER A 535 -5.97 -0.84 -26.68
CA SER A 535 -6.29 -2.27 -26.57
C SER A 535 -6.45 -2.94 -27.94
N LEU A 536 -7.09 -2.27 -28.91
CA LEU A 536 -7.19 -2.78 -30.28
C LEU A 536 -5.80 -2.85 -30.95
N VAL A 537 -4.97 -1.81 -30.82
CA VAL A 537 -3.62 -1.78 -31.39
C VAL A 537 -2.77 -2.91 -30.80
N ARG A 538 -2.81 -3.11 -29.48
CA ARG A 538 -2.13 -4.23 -28.80
C ARG A 538 -2.61 -5.58 -29.29
N THR A 539 -3.93 -5.78 -29.37
CA THR A 539 -4.53 -7.02 -29.87
C THR A 539 -4.06 -7.34 -31.29
N LEU A 540 -4.08 -6.35 -32.20
CA LEU A 540 -3.62 -6.52 -33.57
C LEU A 540 -2.11 -6.79 -33.66
N ALA A 541 -1.31 -6.15 -32.79
CA ALA A 541 0.14 -6.36 -32.72
C ALA A 541 0.49 -7.77 -32.20
N SER A 542 -0.19 -8.22 -31.14
CA SER A 542 -0.01 -9.55 -30.55
C SER A 542 -0.42 -10.66 -31.52
N TRP A 543 -1.57 -10.55 -32.19
CA TRP A 543 -1.96 -11.53 -33.21
C TRP A 543 -1.02 -11.55 -34.41
N ALA A 544 -0.54 -10.39 -34.87
CA ALA A 544 0.46 -10.34 -35.94
C ALA A 544 1.76 -11.03 -35.51
N THR A 545 2.20 -10.79 -34.28
CA THR A 545 3.38 -11.46 -33.70
C THR A 545 3.20 -12.97 -33.60
N ARG A 546 2.01 -13.44 -33.20
CA ARG A 546 1.64 -14.87 -33.19
C ARG A 546 1.69 -15.51 -34.57
N MET A 547 1.38 -14.74 -35.61
CA MET A 547 1.53 -15.16 -37.01
C MET A 547 2.97 -15.03 -37.55
N GLY A 548 3.95 -14.77 -36.68
CA GLY A 548 5.36 -14.62 -37.05
C GLY A 548 5.69 -13.30 -37.76
N ARG A 549 4.79 -12.31 -37.72
CA ARG A 549 5.03 -10.96 -38.27
C ARG A 549 5.72 -10.07 -37.24
N GLN A 550 6.33 -8.99 -37.72
CA GLN A 550 7.03 -8.02 -36.88
C GLN A 550 6.47 -6.61 -37.12
N PRO A 551 5.20 -6.31 -36.77
CA PRO A 551 4.63 -4.99 -37.00
C PRO A 551 5.41 -3.91 -36.23
N LEU A 552 5.57 -2.75 -36.88
CA LEU A 552 6.03 -1.54 -36.22
C LEU A 552 4.83 -0.86 -35.55
N VAL A 553 4.82 -0.80 -34.23
CA VAL A 553 3.79 -0.06 -33.49
C VAL A 553 4.30 1.34 -33.21
N VAL A 554 3.43 2.34 -33.38
CA VAL A 554 3.72 3.76 -33.15
C VAL A 554 2.67 4.32 -32.21
N ASN A 555 3.08 4.97 -31.13
CA ASN A 555 2.20 5.73 -30.26
C ASN A 555 2.38 7.23 -30.52
N THR A 556 1.26 7.92 -30.78
CA THR A 556 1.23 9.37 -31.00
C THR A 556 0.47 10.14 -29.91
N ASP A 557 0.00 9.46 -28.86
CA ASP A 557 -0.54 10.13 -27.66
C ASP A 557 0.60 10.43 -26.68
N SER A 558 0.88 11.70 -26.41
CA SER A 558 1.91 12.09 -25.44
C SER A 558 1.47 11.93 -23.98
N ARG A 559 0.18 11.71 -23.71
CA ARG A 559 -0.32 11.58 -22.32
C ARG A 559 0.00 10.22 -21.72
N GLU A 560 0.14 9.21 -22.57
CA GLU A 560 0.43 7.83 -22.22
C GLU A 560 1.78 7.44 -22.86
N GLY A 561 2.64 6.74 -22.12
CA GLY A 561 3.95 6.33 -22.62
C GLY A 561 3.95 4.89 -23.12
N MET A 562 4.13 4.65 -24.42
CA MET A 562 4.31 3.29 -24.95
C MET A 562 5.77 2.88 -24.82
N LEU A 563 6.06 1.95 -23.90
CA LEU A 563 7.41 1.44 -23.57
C LEU A 563 8.39 2.53 -23.08
N THR A 564 7.90 3.71 -22.76
CA THR A 564 8.71 4.85 -22.32
C THR A 564 7.84 5.74 -21.43
N LEU A 565 8.37 6.84 -20.92
CA LEU A 565 7.62 7.71 -20.02
C LEU A 565 6.59 8.57 -20.79
N PRO A 566 5.50 9.00 -20.12
CA PRO A 566 4.61 10.02 -20.65
C PRO A 566 5.37 11.27 -21.10
N GLY A 567 4.78 12.04 -22.00
CA GLY A 567 5.38 13.19 -22.67
C GLY A 567 6.16 12.82 -23.93
N THR A 568 6.08 11.57 -24.38
CA THR A 568 6.81 11.09 -25.55
C THR A 568 5.90 10.64 -26.68
N LEU A 569 6.42 10.73 -27.91
CA LEU A 569 5.91 10.01 -29.07
C LEU A 569 6.91 8.89 -29.36
N SER A 570 6.44 7.65 -29.52
CA SER A 570 7.34 6.50 -29.59
C SER A 570 6.97 5.49 -30.67
N ALA A 571 7.94 4.69 -31.10
CA ALA A 571 7.75 3.57 -32.01
C ALA A 571 8.63 2.39 -31.61
N ALA A 572 8.11 1.17 -31.72
CA ALA A 572 8.86 -0.06 -31.44
C ALA A 572 8.41 -1.19 -32.36
N VAL A 573 9.35 -2.10 -32.69
CA VAL A 573 9.05 -3.31 -33.43
C VAL A 573 8.59 -4.39 -32.46
N PHE A 574 7.42 -4.97 -32.73
CA PHE A 574 6.88 -6.08 -31.95
C PHE A 574 7.15 -7.39 -32.70
N ALA A 575 8.29 -8.02 -32.42
CA ALA A 575 8.70 -9.29 -33.01
C ALA A 575 8.53 -10.49 -32.05
N THR A 576 8.19 -10.21 -30.79
CA THR A 576 8.07 -11.19 -29.72
C THR A 576 6.86 -10.85 -28.85
N LEU A 577 6.35 -11.84 -28.12
CA LEU A 577 5.16 -11.74 -27.29
C LEU A 577 5.21 -10.52 -26.34
N ILE A 578 4.04 -9.95 -26.04
CA ILE A 578 3.86 -8.90 -25.03
C ILE A 578 3.63 -9.57 -23.68
N ASP A 579 4.28 -9.11 -22.60
CA ASP A 579 3.98 -9.64 -21.26
C ASP A 579 2.55 -9.25 -20.88
N ILE A 580 1.74 -10.27 -20.57
CA ILE A 580 0.34 -10.18 -20.18
C ILE A 580 0.14 -9.24 -18.98
N THR A 581 1.08 -9.21 -18.03
CA THR A 581 0.97 -8.38 -16.82
C THR A 581 1.38 -6.93 -17.03
N THR A 582 1.83 -6.58 -18.23
CA THR A 582 2.22 -5.21 -18.59
C THR A 582 1.39 -4.75 -19.78
N ASP A 583 1.33 -3.45 -20.02
CA ASP A 583 0.55 -2.97 -21.16
C ASP A 583 1.25 -3.21 -22.49
N TRP A 584 2.56 -2.93 -22.59
CA TRP A 584 3.29 -2.98 -23.87
C TRP A 584 4.53 -3.88 -23.85
N GLY A 585 4.85 -4.52 -22.71
CA GLY A 585 6.07 -5.30 -22.49
C GLY A 585 7.13 -4.52 -21.72
N SER A 586 8.32 -5.12 -21.59
CA SER A 586 9.42 -4.57 -20.80
C SER A 586 10.53 -3.97 -21.66
N LEU A 587 11.22 -2.98 -21.08
CA LEU A 587 12.45 -2.40 -21.60
C LEU A 587 13.68 -3.28 -21.28
N PRO A 588 14.79 -3.12 -22.01
CA PRO A 588 16.05 -3.78 -21.69
C PRO A 588 16.56 -3.33 -20.32
N SER A 589 16.95 -4.30 -19.50
CA SER A 589 17.69 -4.07 -18.26
C SER A 589 19.03 -4.82 -18.30
N SER A 590 19.90 -4.59 -17.32
CA SER A 590 21.15 -5.34 -17.18
C SER A 590 20.93 -6.79 -16.72
N GLY A 591 19.72 -7.13 -16.28
CA GLY A 591 19.35 -8.47 -15.79
C GLY A 591 18.80 -9.37 -16.89
N ALA A 592 18.59 -10.64 -16.54
CA ALA A 592 17.84 -11.55 -17.39
C ALA A 592 16.36 -11.17 -17.41
N SER A 593 15.73 -11.21 -18.59
CA SER A 593 14.28 -11.06 -18.74
C SER A 593 13.68 -12.38 -19.21
N ALA A 594 12.60 -12.81 -18.56
CA ALA A 594 11.87 -14.01 -18.97
C ALA A 594 11.18 -13.84 -20.32
N ILE A 595 10.74 -12.61 -20.63
CA ILE A 595 10.07 -12.26 -21.89
C ILE A 595 10.99 -11.32 -22.68
N PRO A 596 11.21 -11.55 -23.98
CA PRO A 596 12.10 -10.70 -24.77
C PRO A 596 11.64 -9.24 -24.75
N VAL A 597 12.58 -8.38 -24.37
CA VAL A 597 12.39 -6.93 -24.24
C VAL A 597 12.13 -6.27 -25.60
N LYS A 598 11.52 -5.10 -25.56
CA LYS A 598 11.27 -4.27 -26.74
C LYS A 598 12.24 -3.08 -26.76
N LEU A 599 12.56 -2.61 -27.96
CA LEU A 599 13.48 -1.48 -28.16
C LEU A 599 12.72 -0.31 -28.77
N PRO A 600 12.16 0.61 -27.95
CA PRO A 600 11.47 1.78 -28.48
C PRO A 600 12.45 2.87 -28.90
N LEU A 601 12.08 3.57 -29.97
CA LEU A 601 12.56 4.91 -30.30
C LEU A 601 11.55 5.91 -29.76
N ALA A 602 12.01 6.93 -29.04
CA ALA A 602 11.15 7.96 -28.47
C ALA A 602 11.65 9.38 -28.80
N TYR A 603 10.72 10.30 -29.02
CA TYR A 603 10.94 11.75 -29.09
C TYR A 603 10.13 12.42 -27.98
N TYR A 604 10.74 13.35 -27.26
CA TYR A 604 10.09 14.00 -26.12
C TYR A 604 9.37 15.27 -26.56
N PHE A 605 8.05 15.24 -26.49
CA PHE A 605 7.17 16.38 -26.74
C PHE A 605 6.98 17.22 -25.46
N GLY A 606 6.98 16.59 -24.28
CA GLY A 606 6.99 17.25 -22.98
C GLY A 606 5.76 18.08 -22.61
N LEU A 607 4.68 17.99 -23.40
CA LEU A 607 3.40 18.66 -23.15
C LEU A 607 2.23 17.65 -23.20
N PRO A 608 1.13 17.89 -22.49
CA PRO A 608 0.03 16.92 -22.39
C PRO A 608 -0.81 16.82 -23.66
N GLN A 609 -1.00 17.89 -24.43
CA GLN A 609 -1.85 17.87 -25.63
C GLN A 609 -1.13 18.37 -26.87
N SER A 610 -1.47 17.76 -28.02
CA SER A 610 -0.89 18.14 -29.32
C SER A 610 -1.11 19.61 -29.69
N ASP A 611 -2.18 20.22 -29.18
CA ASP A 611 -2.52 21.62 -29.43
C ASP A 611 -1.83 22.62 -28.48
N ASP A 612 -1.18 22.15 -27.41
CA ASP A 612 -0.38 23.01 -26.52
C ASP A 612 0.83 23.60 -27.26
N ASN A 613 1.42 22.84 -28.20
CA ASN A 613 2.35 23.38 -29.18
C ASN A 613 2.24 22.64 -30.53
N PRO A 614 1.35 23.09 -31.43
CA PRO A 614 1.07 22.40 -32.69
C PRO A 614 2.29 22.29 -33.61
N LYS A 615 3.16 23.32 -33.61
CA LYS A 615 4.34 23.34 -34.47
C LYS A 615 5.37 22.33 -33.99
N LEU A 616 5.63 22.30 -32.68
CA LEU A 616 6.53 21.32 -32.07
C LEU A 616 5.99 19.89 -32.24
N PHE A 617 4.70 19.66 -31.99
CA PHE A 617 4.08 18.34 -32.13
C PHE A 617 4.24 17.79 -33.56
N LYS A 618 3.89 18.59 -34.57
CA LYS A 618 4.07 18.24 -35.99
C LYS A 618 5.55 17.97 -36.32
N ARG A 619 6.47 18.77 -35.77
CA ARG A 619 7.91 18.57 -35.98
C ARG A 619 8.38 17.23 -35.40
N MET A 620 8.04 16.92 -34.14
CA MET A 620 8.40 15.65 -33.50
C MET A 620 7.78 14.45 -34.23
N LEU A 621 6.52 14.58 -34.65
CA LEU A 621 5.84 13.57 -35.43
C LEU A 621 6.55 13.27 -36.75
N GLY A 622 6.97 14.31 -37.49
CA GLY A 622 7.74 14.14 -38.73
C GLY A 622 9.08 13.42 -38.48
N ARG A 623 9.78 13.72 -37.38
CA ARG A 623 11.01 12.99 -36.99
C ARG A 623 10.74 11.52 -36.70
N LEU A 624 9.65 11.23 -35.98
CA LEU A 624 9.21 9.86 -35.69
C LEU A 624 8.83 9.11 -36.97
N ALA A 625 8.09 9.74 -37.89
CA ALA A 625 7.68 9.16 -39.16
C ALA A 625 8.86 8.83 -40.09
N ILE A 626 9.86 9.72 -40.15
CA ILE A 626 11.10 9.47 -40.91
C ILE A 626 11.83 8.25 -40.34
N ALA A 627 11.99 8.19 -39.02
CA ALA A 627 12.69 7.06 -38.39
C ALA A 627 11.92 5.74 -38.54
N ALA A 628 10.59 5.78 -38.39
CA ALA A 628 9.71 4.63 -38.60
C ALA A 628 9.79 4.12 -40.05
N THR A 629 9.71 5.02 -41.04
CA THR A 629 9.86 4.67 -42.45
C THR A 629 11.27 4.16 -42.78
N SER A 630 12.32 4.71 -42.18
CA SER A 630 13.69 4.20 -42.33
C SER A 630 13.80 2.76 -41.84
N ARG A 631 13.20 2.46 -40.68
CA ARG A 631 13.18 1.09 -40.14
C ARG A 631 12.48 0.11 -41.09
N LEU A 632 11.39 0.52 -41.73
CA LEU A 632 10.73 -0.29 -42.78
C LEU A 632 11.58 -0.44 -44.05
N ALA A 633 12.43 0.53 -44.38
CA ALA A 633 13.30 0.41 -45.54
C ALA A 633 14.46 -0.57 -45.30
N GLU A 634 14.96 -0.63 -44.07
CA GLU A 634 16.10 -1.45 -43.66
C GLU A 634 15.74 -2.91 -43.38
N ASP A 635 14.51 -3.19 -42.92
CA ASP A 635 14.09 -4.51 -42.46
C ASP A 635 12.88 -5.02 -43.24
N VAL A 636 13.07 -6.09 -44.01
CA VAL A 636 12.04 -6.66 -44.91
C VAL A 636 10.88 -7.27 -44.13
N ASP A 637 11.14 -7.85 -42.96
CA ASP A 637 10.09 -8.49 -42.15
C ASP A 637 9.20 -7.42 -41.53
N VAL A 638 9.79 -6.33 -41.02
CA VAL A 638 9.04 -5.17 -40.52
C VAL A 638 8.32 -4.46 -41.67
N LYS A 639 8.99 -4.29 -42.82
CA LYS A 639 8.43 -3.67 -44.04
C LYS A 639 7.12 -4.32 -44.44
N SER A 640 7.13 -5.65 -44.57
CA SER A 640 5.98 -6.41 -45.03
C SER A 640 4.90 -6.56 -43.95
N ALA A 641 5.28 -6.54 -42.66
CA ALA A 641 4.33 -6.53 -41.55
C ALA A 641 3.55 -5.21 -41.43
N GLY A 642 4.16 -4.10 -41.82
CA GLY A 642 3.54 -2.77 -41.84
C GLY A 642 3.54 -2.06 -40.49
N MET A 643 2.67 -1.05 -40.35
CA MET A 643 2.59 -0.18 -39.17
C MET A 643 1.22 -0.25 -38.50
N LEU A 644 1.20 -0.16 -37.17
CA LEU A 644 0.00 0.07 -36.36
C LEU A 644 0.21 1.34 -35.55
N ILE A 645 -0.61 2.36 -35.77
CA ILE A 645 -0.44 3.70 -35.20
C ILE A 645 -1.61 3.99 -34.25
N ASP A 646 -1.29 4.14 -32.97
CA ASP A 646 -2.20 4.56 -31.91
C ASP A 646 -2.20 6.09 -31.77
N THR A 647 -3.37 6.64 -31.43
CA THR A 647 -3.58 8.09 -31.32
C THR A 647 -4.28 8.47 -30.03
N GLY A 648 -4.20 9.74 -29.66
CA GLY A 648 -4.97 10.29 -28.55
C GLY A 648 -6.48 10.20 -28.76
N GLY A 649 -7.24 10.43 -27.69
CA GLY A 649 -8.70 10.56 -27.81
C GLY A 649 -9.08 11.84 -28.54
N VAL A 650 -9.97 11.77 -29.53
CA VAL A 650 -10.54 12.95 -30.19
C VAL A 650 -11.29 13.78 -29.13
N PRO A 651 -10.86 15.01 -28.82
CA PRO A 651 -11.51 15.81 -27.78
C PRO A 651 -12.96 16.14 -28.16
N THR A 652 -13.87 16.13 -27.18
CA THR A 652 -15.30 16.42 -27.35
C THR A 652 -15.61 17.91 -27.57
N SER A 653 -14.64 18.80 -27.35
CA SER A 653 -14.78 20.26 -27.38
C SER A 653 -14.54 20.87 -28.77
N THR A 654 -14.57 22.21 -28.86
CA THR A 654 -14.22 22.99 -30.05
C THR A 654 -12.82 22.69 -30.61
N ARG A 655 -11.96 22.01 -29.85
CA ARG A 655 -10.62 21.56 -30.24
C ARG A 655 -10.62 20.36 -31.20
N ALA A 656 -11.75 19.72 -31.44
CA ALA A 656 -11.85 18.57 -32.35
C ALA A 656 -11.36 18.86 -33.78
N ALA A 657 -11.58 20.08 -34.29
CA ALA A 657 -11.15 20.46 -35.64
C ALA A 657 -9.61 20.46 -35.77
N ALA A 658 -8.90 21.05 -34.80
CA ALA A 658 -7.45 21.03 -34.76
C ALA A 658 -6.91 19.60 -34.63
N TYR A 659 -7.61 18.75 -33.87
CA TYR A 659 -7.30 17.33 -33.76
C TYR A 659 -7.37 16.60 -35.12
N TYR A 660 -8.41 16.85 -35.91
CA TYR A 660 -8.52 16.25 -37.24
C TYR A 660 -7.43 16.71 -38.21
N ASP A 661 -6.90 17.92 -38.03
CA ASP A 661 -5.73 18.38 -38.80
C ASP A 661 -4.45 17.66 -38.37
N PHE A 662 -4.31 17.30 -37.09
CA PHE A 662 -3.22 16.42 -36.64
C PHE A 662 -3.38 15.00 -37.19
N VAL A 663 -4.59 14.44 -37.20
CA VAL A 663 -4.86 13.13 -37.83
C VAL A 663 -4.48 13.15 -39.32
N ALA A 664 -4.86 14.20 -40.05
CA ALA A 664 -4.47 14.35 -41.45
C ALA A 664 -2.95 14.44 -41.65
N HIS A 665 -2.26 15.12 -40.73
CA HIS A 665 -0.81 15.19 -40.73
C HIS A 665 -0.15 13.82 -40.46
N ILE A 666 -0.66 13.04 -39.49
CA ILE A 666 -0.21 11.66 -39.24
C ILE A 666 -0.42 10.80 -40.49
N VAL A 667 -1.59 10.88 -41.13
CA VAL A 667 -1.88 10.12 -42.36
C VAL A 667 -0.88 10.46 -43.48
N ALA A 668 -0.51 11.73 -43.63
CA ALA A 668 0.46 12.17 -44.62
C ALA A 668 1.89 11.67 -44.30
N GLU A 669 2.39 11.97 -43.08
CA GLU A 669 3.78 11.67 -42.68
C GLU A 669 4.07 10.16 -42.64
N PHE A 670 3.14 9.36 -42.10
CA PHE A 670 3.29 7.90 -42.07
C PHE A 670 2.74 7.21 -43.32
N SER A 671 2.26 7.97 -44.30
CA SER A 671 1.66 7.44 -45.53
C SER A 671 0.59 6.38 -45.27
N VAL A 672 -0.27 6.61 -44.28
CA VAL A 672 -1.31 5.68 -43.82
C VAL A 672 -2.28 5.35 -44.95
N ASN A 673 -2.57 4.07 -45.16
CA ASN A 673 -3.52 3.60 -46.18
C ASN A 673 -4.82 3.04 -45.58
N ILE A 674 -4.88 2.78 -44.27
CA ILE A 674 -6.09 2.31 -43.58
C ILE A 674 -6.30 3.15 -42.33
N VAL A 675 -7.44 3.81 -42.21
CA VAL A 675 -7.87 4.54 -41.02
C VAL A 675 -9.03 3.78 -40.38
N ILE A 676 -8.83 3.33 -39.14
CA ILE A 676 -9.86 2.67 -38.33
C ILE A 676 -10.45 3.70 -37.39
N VAL A 677 -11.77 3.84 -37.41
CA VAL A 677 -12.51 4.70 -36.49
C VAL A 677 -13.25 3.83 -35.50
N LEU A 678 -12.92 3.96 -34.22
CA LEU A 678 -13.46 3.13 -33.15
C LEU A 678 -14.55 3.88 -32.37
N GLY A 679 -15.76 3.31 -32.31
CA GLY A 679 -16.82 3.73 -31.40
C GLY A 679 -17.43 5.12 -31.64
N SER A 680 -17.31 5.69 -32.85
CA SER A 680 -17.94 6.98 -33.17
C SER A 680 -18.25 7.16 -34.66
N GLU A 681 -19.53 7.10 -35.01
CA GLU A 681 -20.02 7.39 -36.37
C GLU A 681 -19.74 8.84 -36.80
N ARG A 682 -19.76 9.79 -35.85
CA ARG A 682 -19.45 11.21 -36.13
C ARG A 682 -18.01 11.37 -36.57
N VAL A 683 -17.06 10.80 -35.82
CA VAL A 683 -15.64 10.79 -36.22
C VAL A 683 -15.50 10.03 -37.55
N GLY A 684 -16.26 8.95 -37.73
CA GLY A 684 -16.23 8.13 -38.94
C GLY A 684 -16.62 8.91 -40.19
N SER A 685 -17.73 9.63 -40.13
CA SER A 685 -18.24 10.48 -41.20
C SER A 685 -17.25 11.60 -41.56
N GLU A 686 -16.63 12.22 -40.55
CA GLU A 686 -15.64 13.27 -40.77
C GLU A 686 -14.36 12.72 -41.43
N MET A 687 -13.86 11.56 -40.98
CA MET A 687 -12.68 10.92 -41.59
C MET A 687 -12.98 10.44 -43.01
N GLN A 688 -14.16 9.84 -43.26
CA GLN A 688 -14.59 9.44 -44.60
C GLN A 688 -14.64 10.64 -45.55
N LYS A 689 -15.23 11.76 -45.11
CA LYS A 689 -15.29 12.99 -45.91
C LYS A 689 -13.89 13.55 -46.19
N ARG A 690 -13.02 13.57 -45.19
CA ARG A 690 -11.68 14.16 -45.28
C ARG A 690 -10.73 13.36 -46.19
N PHE A 691 -10.81 12.03 -46.16
CA PHE A 691 -9.92 11.14 -46.91
C PHE A 691 -10.56 10.55 -48.18
N ALA A 692 -11.77 10.96 -48.55
CA ALA A 692 -12.45 10.50 -49.76
C ALA A 692 -11.61 10.76 -51.03
N GLY A 693 -11.22 9.69 -51.72
CA GLY A 693 -10.43 9.78 -52.95
C GLY A 693 -8.97 10.20 -52.76
N GLN A 694 -8.49 10.28 -51.52
CA GLN A 694 -7.09 10.58 -51.24
C GLN A 694 -6.22 9.34 -51.46
N THR A 695 -5.04 9.57 -52.01
CA THR A 695 -4.00 8.53 -52.18
C THR A 695 -2.78 8.85 -51.34
N THR A 696 -2.09 7.82 -50.86
CA THR A 696 -0.81 7.95 -50.18
C THR A 696 0.30 8.38 -51.13
N SER A 697 1.46 8.74 -50.59
CA SER A 697 2.69 9.00 -51.36
C SER A 697 3.10 7.82 -52.26
N ALA A 698 2.68 6.60 -51.91
CA ALA A 698 2.90 5.37 -52.67
C ALA A 698 1.79 5.08 -53.71
N GLY A 699 0.80 5.97 -53.87
CA GLY A 699 -0.30 5.82 -54.83
C GLY A 699 -1.42 4.87 -54.37
N GLU A 700 -1.47 4.52 -53.09
CA GLU A 700 -2.50 3.63 -52.53
C GLU A 700 -3.70 4.45 -52.02
N THR A 701 -4.93 3.99 -52.24
CA THR A 701 -6.12 4.66 -51.72
C THR A 701 -6.20 4.57 -50.20
N VAL A 702 -6.50 5.70 -49.54
CA VAL A 702 -6.78 5.73 -48.10
C VAL A 702 -8.18 5.20 -47.84
N THR A 703 -8.29 4.09 -47.10
CA THR A 703 -9.56 3.44 -46.76
C THR A 703 -9.95 3.75 -45.32
N VAL A 704 -11.19 4.19 -45.09
CA VAL A 704 -11.72 4.45 -43.74
C VAL A 704 -12.70 3.35 -43.35
N ILE A 705 -12.49 2.72 -42.19
CA ILE A 705 -13.27 1.59 -41.68
C ILE A 705 -13.79 1.95 -40.28
N GLY A 706 -15.10 1.80 -40.05
CA GLY A 706 -15.70 1.93 -38.72
C GLY A 706 -15.69 0.59 -37.97
N LEU A 707 -15.39 0.62 -36.68
CA LEU A 707 -15.54 -0.52 -35.76
C LEU A 707 -16.25 -0.07 -34.49
N ASP A 708 -17.02 -1.00 -33.91
CA ASP A 708 -17.66 -0.78 -32.62
C ASP A 708 -16.63 -0.81 -31.49
N LYS A 709 -16.85 0.03 -30.47
CA LYS A 709 -16.04 -0.03 -29.24
C LYS A 709 -16.51 -1.21 -28.39
N SER A 710 -15.59 -1.79 -27.64
CA SER A 710 -15.94 -2.85 -26.68
C SER A 710 -16.73 -2.25 -25.51
N GLY A 711 -17.80 -2.94 -25.08
CA GLY A 711 -18.59 -2.57 -23.90
C GLY A 711 -17.78 -2.63 -22.61
N GLY A 712 -16.75 -3.49 -22.57
CA GLY A 712 -15.79 -3.58 -21.46
C GLY A 712 -14.75 -2.45 -21.38
N VAL A 713 -14.84 -1.43 -22.25
CA VAL A 713 -13.93 -0.28 -22.12
C VAL A 713 -14.43 0.61 -20.99
N MET A 714 -13.64 0.68 -19.93
CA MET A 714 -13.93 1.46 -18.74
C MET A 714 -13.50 2.93 -18.92
N GLU A 715 -14.21 3.83 -18.26
CA GLU A 715 -13.73 5.20 -18.11
C GLU A 715 -12.53 5.24 -17.15
N ARG A 716 -11.57 6.08 -17.52
CA ARG A 716 -10.35 6.35 -16.76
C ARG A 716 -10.41 7.81 -16.34
N ASP A 717 -10.67 8.05 -15.07
CA ASP A 717 -10.66 9.39 -14.50
C ASP A 717 -9.22 9.95 -14.41
N GLU A 718 -9.11 11.25 -14.15
CA GLU A 718 -7.81 11.93 -14.11
C GLU A 718 -6.91 11.42 -12.98
N THR A 719 -7.50 11.05 -11.84
CA THR A 719 -6.78 10.51 -10.67
C THR A 719 -6.14 9.15 -10.96
N PHE A 720 -6.88 8.25 -11.61
CA PHE A 720 -6.39 6.97 -12.09
C PHE A 720 -5.30 7.17 -13.13
N MET A 721 -5.51 8.09 -14.09
CA MET A 721 -4.49 8.39 -15.10
C MET A 721 -3.22 8.98 -14.49
N GLN A 722 -3.32 9.83 -13.46
CA GLN A 722 -2.16 10.33 -12.73
C GLN A 722 -1.40 9.19 -12.05
N PHE A 723 -2.13 8.31 -11.38
CA PHE A 723 -1.56 7.15 -10.72
C PHE A 723 -0.79 6.23 -11.71
N ILE A 724 -1.34 5.99 -12.90
CA ILE A 724 -0.67 5.21 -13.96
C ILE A 724 0.63 5.89 -14.41
N ARG A 725 0.63 7.23 -14.55
CA ARG A 725 1.86 7.97 -14.89
C ARG A 725 2.93 7.83 -13.80
N GLU A 726 2.54 8.01 -12.55
CA GLU A 726 3.41 7.85 -11.38
C GLU A 726 4.00 6.43 -11.33
N SER A 727 3.17 5.41 -11.55
CA SER A 727 3.60 4.02 -11.64
C SER A 727 4.61 3.78 -12.76
N ALA A 728 4.36 4.34 -13.95
CA ALA A 728 5.28 4.20 -15.08
C ALA A 728 6.65 4.85 -14.80
N ILE A 729 6.66 6.01 -14.11
CA ILE A 729 7.90 6.66 -13.68
C ILE A 729 8.62 5.80 -12.63
N LYS A 730 7.90 5.28 -11.64
CA LYS A 730 8.47 4.39 -10.61
C LYS A 730 9.05 3.12 -11.23
N GLU A 731 8.32 2.47 -12.12
CA GLU A 731 8.76 1.27 -12.82
C GLU A 731 10.00 1.53 -13.68
N TYR A 732 10.10 2.70 -14.32
CA TYR A 732 11.29 3.04 -15.12
C TYR A 732 12.59 3.08 -14.30
N PHE A 733 12.54 3.59 -13.07
CA PHE A 733 13.73 3.70 -12.22
C PHE A 733 13.96 2.47 -11.32
N PHE A 734 12.90 1.93 -10.73
CA PHE A 734 12.96 0.88 -9.70
C PHE A 734 12.49 -0.49 -10.19
N GLY A 735 11.96 -0.58 -11.41
CA GLY A 735 11.40 -1.80 -11.95
C GLY A 735 10.08 -2.18 -11.29
N ASN A 736 9.71 -3.46 -11.39
CA ASN A 736 8.45 -4.00 -10.89
C ASN A 736 8.69 -5.25 -10.03
N ALA A 737 7.61 -5.88 -9.55
CA ALA A 737 7.69 -7.06 -8.68
C ALA A 737 8.45 -8.25 -9.30
N LYS A 738 8.48 -8.36 -10.64
CA LYS A 738 9.23 -9.42 -11.35
C LYS A 738 10.70 -9.04 -11.60
N MET A 739 11.00 -7.74 -11.64
CA MET A 739 12.31 -7.22 -12.01
C MET A 739 12.59 -5.93 -11.23
N THR A 740 13.26 -6.04 -10.09
CA THR A 740 13.73 -4.89 -9.33
C THR A 740 14.97 -4.28 -9.98
N LEU A 741 14.96 -2.96 -10.15
CA LEU A 741 16.07 -2.18 -10.66
C LEU A 741 16.67 -1.32 -9.54
N SER A 742 17.96 -1.03 -9.66
CA SER A 742 18.69 -0.21 -8.70
C SER A 742 19.15 1.09 -9.38
N PRO A 743 18.36 2.16 -9.31
CA PRO A 743 18.76 3.44 -9.87
C PRO A 743 19.89 4.04 -9.04
N PHE A 744 20.58 5.03 -9.61
CA PHE A 744 21.76 5.63 -9.02
C PHE A 744 21.54 7.12 -8.76
N THR A 745 21.87 7.59 -7.56
CA THR A 745 21.75 9.00 -7.19
C THR A 745 23.09 9.72 -7.37
N GLN A 746 23.06 10.87 -8.05
CA GLN A 746 24.25 11.68 -8.34
C GLN A 746 24.02 13.13 -7.90
N GLN A 747 25.06 13.75 -7.34
CA GLN A 747 25.09 15.20 -7.14
C GLN A 747 25.84 15.86 -8.30
N VAL A 748 25.20 16.85 -8.93
CA VAL A 748 25.74 17.52 -10.12
C VAL A 748 25.68 19.03 -9.91
N ASP A 749 26.78 19.73 -10.22
CA ASP A 749 26.81 21.19 -10.15
C ASP A 749 25.97 21.80 -11.29
N PHE A 750 25.34 22.95 -11.07
CA PHE A 750 24.50 23.61 -12.09
C PHE A 750 25.26 23.87 -13.40
N ALA A 751 26.57 24.14 -13.31
CA ALA A 751 27.42 24.39 -14.47
C ALA A 751 27.71 23.13 -15.33
N ALA A 752 27.45 21.94 -14.79
CA ALA A 752 27.70 20.66 -15.46
C ALA A 752 26.47 20.12 -16.20
N VAL A 753 25.33 20.84 -16.16
CA VAL A 753 24.10 20.46 -16.87
C VAL A 753 23.69 21.55 -17.86
N SER A 754 23.12 21.13 -18.99
CA SER A 754 22.49 22.05 -19.95
C SER A 754 21.01 21.70 -20.04
N ILE A 755 20.17 22.49 -19.38
CA ILE A 755 18.71 22.26 -19.37
C ILE A 755 18.04 23.19 -20.38
N TRP A 756 17.12 22.61 -21.16
CA TRP A 756 16.31 23.29 -22.15
C TRP A 756 14.84 23.07 -21.82
N ARG A 757 14.11 24.15 -21.61
CA ARG A 757 12.68 24.12 -21.36
C ARG A 757 11.91 24.12 -22.68
N ILE A 758 10.88 23.28 -22.72
CA ILE A 758 9.93 23.20 -23.82
C ILE A 758 8.87 24.27 -23.60
N ASN A 759 8.67 25.10 -24.62
CA ASN A 759 7.69 26.18 -24.57
C ASN A 759 6.31 25.70 -25.03
N GLU A 760 5.28 26.11 -24.30
CA GLU A 760 3.92 26.11 -24.81
C GLU A 760 3.78 27.16 -25.92
N ALA A 761 2.87 26.93 -26.86
CA ALA A 761 2.59 27.93 -27.89
C ALA A 761 2.07 29.21 -27.22
N PRO A 762 2.52 30.41 -27.66
CA PRO A 762 2.03 31.66 -27.10
C PRO A 762 0.51 31.71 -27.25
N SER A 763 -0.19 31.88 -26.12
CA SER A 763 -1.64 32.01 -26.14
C SER A 763 -1.99 33.20 -27.02
N LYS A 764 -2.81 32.97 -28.05
CA LYS A 764 -3.35 34.08 -28.85
C LYS A 764 -4.22 34.91 -27.91
N THR A 765 -3.69 36.00 -27.38
CA THR A 765 -4.51 37.04 -26.76
C THR A 765 -5.46 37.55 -27.84
N ALA A 766 -6.74 37.30 -27.63
CA ALA A 766 -7.81 37.83 -28.46
C ALA A 766 -7.92 39.35 -28.20
N ALA A 767 -7.07 40.16 -28.84
CA ALA A 767 -7.24 41.61 -28.97
C ALA A 767 -6.25 42.16 -30.01
N ASP A 768 -6.60 42.08 -31.28
CA ASP A 768 -6.80 43.24 -32.17
C ASP A 768 -6.72 42.81 -33.63
N GLY A 769 -7.74 43.20 -34.39
CA GLY A 769 -7.85 42.93 -35.81
C GLY A 769 -6.77 43.67 -36.59
N GLY A 770 -5.69 42.97 -36.92
CA GLY A 770 -4.71 43.38 -37.92
C GLY A 770 -4.26 42.15 -38.68
N GLY A 771 -4.58 42.05 -39.97
CA GLY A 771 -4.12 40.96 -40.81
C GLY A 771 -2.59 40.93 -40.83
N ILE A 772 -2.00 39.81 -40.47
CA ILE A 772 -0.55 39.60 -40.52
C ILE A 772 -0.25 38.65 -41.67
N THR A 773 0.49 39.18 -42.64
CA THR A 773 1.16 38.46 -43.73
C THR A 773 2.19 37.49 -43.15
N TYR A 774 2.17 36.23 -43.59
CA TYR A 774 3.20 35.25 -43.26
C TYR A 774 4.54 35.69 -43.88
N ASP A 775 5.45 36.21 -43.07
CA ASP A 775 6.86 36.31 -43.43
C ASP A 775 7.57 35.04 -42.96
N GLU A 776 8.13 34.26 -43.89
CA GLU A 776 8.75 32.94 -43.68
C GLU A 776 10.14 33.03 -43.00
N GLY A 777 10.52 34.19 -42.44
CA GLY A 777 11.88 34.49 -41.97
C GLY A 777 12.19 34.34 -40.48
N GLU A 778 11.20 34.19 -39.58
CA GLU A 778 11.43 34.17 -38.11
C GLU A 778 11.07 32.82 -37.45
N ILE A 779 11.57 31.70 -37.99
CA ILE A 779 11.14 30.35 -37.58
C ILE A 779 11.94 29.75 -36.40
N HIS A 780 13.03 30.39 -35.94
CA HIS A 780 14.08 29.64 -35.21
C HIS A 780 14.19 29.78 -33.69
N THR A 781 13.29 30.48 -32.96
CA THR A 781 13.60 30.80 -31.54
C THR A 781 12.56 30.46 -30.47
N ASP A 782 11.36 29.97 -30.79
CA ASP A 782 10.28 29.92 -29.78
C ASP A 782 9.95 28.54 -29.19
N MET A 783 10.56 27.43 -29.63
CA MET A 783 10.16 26.09 -29.15
C MET A 783 10.96 25.57 -27.95
N LEU A 784 12.24 25.93 -27.85
CA LEU A 784 13.12 25.56 -26.75
C LEU A 784 13.81 26.81 -26.22
N GLU A 785 13.76 27.00 -24.91
CA GLU A 785 14.50 28.04 -24.20
C GLU A 785 15.55 27.42 -23.28
N LYS A 786 16.72 28.03 -23.18
CA LYS A 786 17.73 27.56 -22.22
C LYS A 786 17.29 27.96 -20.81
N ALA A 787 17.22 26.98 -19.90
CA ALA A 787 16.79 27.19 -18.53
C ALA A 787 17.95 26.95 -17.55
N GLU A 788 18.09 27.82 -16.56
CA GLU A 788 18.94 27.54 -15.40
C GLU A 788 18.21 26.60 -14.43
N PRO A 789 18.92 25.72 -13.72
CA PRO A 789 18.28 24.89 -12.71
C PRO A 789 17.64 25.74 -11.59
N SER A 790 16.41 25.38 -11.20
CA SER A 790 15.61 26.12 -10.21
C SER A 790 14.73 25.18 -9.39
N MET A 791 14.22 25.65 -8.26
CA MET A 791 13.28 24.89 -7.40
C MET A 791 12.06 24.34 -8.16
N MET A 792 11.65 24.99 -9.25
CA MET A 792 10.56 24.51 -10.10
C MET A 792 10.86 23.17 -10.79
N MET A 793 12.13 22.77 -10.89
CA MET A 793 12.50 21.47 -11.46
C MET A 793 12.50 20.35 -10.43
N GLN A 794 12.35 20.66 -9.14
CA GLN A 794 12.32 19.64 -8.11
C GLN A 794 11.12 18.71 -8.35
N ASN A 795 11.37 17.42 -8.18
CA ASN A 795 10.42 16.34 -8.43
C ASN A 795 9.97 16.22 -9.90
N CYS A 796 10.68 16.84 -10.85
CA CYS A 796 10.44 16.66 -12.28
C CYS A 796 11.25 15.52 -12.85
N VAL A 797 10.70 14.90 -13.89
CA VAL A 797 11.45 14.07 -14.82
C VAL A 797 11.95 14.93 -15.98
N LEU A 798 13.21 14.75 -16.36
CA LEU A 798 13.85 15.41 -17.49
C LEU A 798 14.26 14.36 -18.52
N ALA A 799 14.00 14.62 -19.80
CA ALA A 799 14.45 13.73 -20.87
C ALA A 799 15.91 14.03 -21.23
N VAL A 800 16.74 12.99 -21.32
CA VAL A 800 18.12 13.10 -21.78
C VAL A 800 18.13 12.99 -23.30
N ALA A 801 18.39 14.09 -24.00
CA ALA A 801 18.39 14.07 -25.46
C ALA A 801 19.70 13.48 -25.99
N TYR A 802 19.60 12.71 -27.07
CA TYR A 802 20.74 12.13 -27.76
C TYR A 802 21.41 13.15 -28.71
N ALA A 803 21.91 14.24 -28.12
CA ALA A 803 22.58 15.35 -28.79
C ALA A 803 23.82 15.79 -28.00
N SER A 804 24.63 16.69 -28.57
CA SER A 804 25.68 17.41 -27.85
C SER A 804 25.11 18.68 -27.22
N VAL A 805 25.63 19.10 -26.08
CA VAL A 805 25.32 20.42 -25.46
C VAL A 805 25.75 21.61 -26.32
N HIS A 806 26.61 21.37 -27.32
CA HIS A 806 27.08 22.39 -28.28
C HIS A 806 26.27 22.41 -29.57
N ASP A 807 25.33 21.48 -29.76
CA ASP A 807 24.48 21.47 -30.93
C ASP A 807 23.50 22.65 -30.91
N ALA A 808 23.06 23.07 -32.10
CA ALA A 808 22.07 24.13 -32.24
C ALA A 808 20.74 23.71 -31.57
N PRO A 809 19.93 24.66 -31.04
CA PRO A 809 18.66 24.35 -30.38
C PRO A 809 17.73 23.47 -31.22
N ASP A 810 17.68 23.70 -32.54
CA ASP A 810 16.89 22.86 -33.45
C ASP A 810 17.35 21.41 -33.51
N THR A 811 18.66 21.17 -33.43
CA THR A 811 19.23 19.81 -33.42
C THR A 811 18.93 19.12 -32.10
N ILE A 812 19.01 19.85 -30.98
CA ILE A 812 18.65 19.35 -29.65
C ILE A 812 17.15 19.00 -29.60
N ARG A 813 16.28 19.87 -30.14
CA ARG A 813 14.83 19.63 -30.26
C ARG A 813 14.54 18.36 -31.05
N ASP A 814 15.21 18.18 -32.18
CA ASP A 814 14.93 17.10 -33.13
C ASP A 814 15.62 15.77 -32.78
N ALA A 815 16.36 15.73 -31.66
CA ALA A 815 17.05 14.54 -31.18
C ALA A 815 16.09 13.57 -30.50
N ASN A 816 16.36 12.27 -30.65
CA ASN A 816 15.65 11.23 -29.92
C ASN A 816 16.11 11.19 -28.44
N VAL A 817 15.31 10.50 -27.63
CA VAL A 817 15.55 10.38 -26.19
C VAL A 817 16.46 9.19 -25.91
N MET A 818 17.50 9.41 -25.11
CA MET A 818 18.39 8.36 -24.61
C MET A 818 17.82 7.67 -23.36
N GLY A 819 17.11 8.44 -22.54
CA GLY A 819 16.51 8.00 -21.29
C GLY A 819 16.01 9.21 -20.50
N PHE A 820 15.71 9.00 -19.22
CA PHE A 820 15.19 10.03 -18.34
C PHE A 820 15.98 10.10 -17.04
N VAL A 821 15.99 11.28 -16.42
CA VAL A 821 16.51 11.50 -15.08
C VAL A 821 15.44 12.17 -14.24
N TYR A 822 15.45 11.91 -12.94
CA TYR A 822 14.55 12.54 -11.99
C TYR A 822 15.32 13.50 -11.09
N VAL A 823 14.82 14.72 -10.93
CA VAL A 823 15.45 15.74 -10.07
C VAL A 823 14.89 15.61 -8.66
N ALA A 824 15.65 14.95 -7.78
CA ALA A 824 15.24 14.68 -6.41
C ALA A 824 15.31 15.92 -5.50
N ASP A 825 16.29 16.80 -5.73
CA ASP A 825 16.54 17.96 -4.87
C ASP A 825 17.29 19.04 -5.66
N VAL A 826 16.99 20.30 -5.37
CA VAL A 826 17.63 21.46 -5.99
C VAL A 826 18.15 22.37 -4.88
N ASP A 827 19.47 22.46 -4.75
CA ASP A 827 20.12 23.37 -3.81
C ASP A 827 20.63 24.60 -4.57
N GLU A 828 19.79 25.64 -4.65
CA GLU A 828 20.15 26.91 -5.30
C GLU A 828 21.30 27.64 -4.59
N LYS A 829 21.43 27.49 -3.26
CA LYS A 829 22.49 28.13 -2.48
C LYS A 829 23.85 27.53 -2.78
N ARG A 830 23.92 26.20 -2.88
CA ARG A 830 25.15 25.47 -3.26
C ARG A 830 25.31 25.31 -4.77
N ARG A 831 24.32 25.73 -5.57
CA ARG A 831 24.23 25.52 -7.03
C ARG A 831 24.43 24.06 -7.42
N ARG A 832 23.70 23.16 -6.75
CA ARG A 832 23.77 21.70 -6.97
C ARG A 832 22.40 21.06 -7.14
N LEU A 833 22.35 20.07 -8.01
CA LEU A 833 21.21 19.18 -8.22
C LEU A 833 21.52 17.81 -7.64
N ARG A 834 20.52 17.19 -7.02
CA ARG A 834 20.52 15.75 -6.76
C ARG A 834 19.63 15.10 -7.80
N ILE A 835 20.22 14.31 -8.69
CA ILE A 835 19.49 13.62 -9.74
C ILE A 835 19.52 12.11 -9.52
N LEU A 836 18.41 11.45 -9.79
CA LEU A 836 18.29 10.01 -9.87
C LEU A 836 18.41 9.59 -11.35
N THR A 837 19.32 8.67 -11.64
CA THR A 837 19.60 8.17 -12.98
C THR A 837 19.33 6.66 -13.04
N PRO A 838 18.78 6.12 -14.14
CA PRO A 838 18.48 4.69 -14.25
C PRO A 838 19.74 3.81 -14.37
N VAL A 839 20.87 4.42 -14.73
CA VAL A 839 22.18 3.76 -14.85
C VAL A 839 23.21 4.47 -14.00
N SER A 840 24.21 3.74 -13.49
CA SER A 840 25.30 4.30 -12.66
C SER A 840 26.33 5.14 -13.42
N ALA A 841 26.15 5.29 -14.73
CA ALA A 841 27.00 6.14 -15.56
C ALA A 841 26.78 7.63 -15.24
N ARG A 842 27.86 8.41 -15.34
CA ARG A 842 27.73 9.87 -15.31
C ARG A 842 26.87 10.33 -16.48
N LEU A 843 26.02 11.33 -16.24
CA LEU A 843 25.10 11.90 -17.23
C LEU A 843 25.81 12.36 -18.52
N GLY A 844 27.09 12.73 -18.42
CA GLY A 844 27.90 13.22 -19.54
C GLY A 844 27.46 14.59 -20.04
N ASP A 845 28.09 15.06 -21.12
CA ASP A 845 27.75 16.33 -21.77
C ASP A 845 26.53 16.16 -22.70
N ARG A 846 25.36 15.92 -22.09
CA ARG A 846 24.08 15.75 -22.79
C ARG A 846 23.07 16.83 -22.38
N PRO A 847 22.33 17.43 -23.33
CA PRO A 847 21.27 18.37 -22.99
C PRO A 847 20.07 17.63 -22.38
N LEU A 848 19.51 18.23 -21.33
CA LEU A 848 18.29 17.79 -20.66
C LEU A 848 17.11 18.61 -21.16
N LEU A 849 16.00 17.96 -21.49
CA LEU A 849 14.76 18.61 -21.88
C LEU A 849 13.77 18.61 -20.72
N TRP A 850 13.19 19.77 -20.44
CA TRP A 850 12.20 19.99 -19.39
C TRP A 850 10.86 20.41 -20.00
N GLY A 851 9.86 19.55 -19.91
CA GLY A 851 8.48 19.87 -20.24
C GLY A 851 7.62 20.08 -19.00
N SER A 852 6.40 20.59 -19.18
CA SER A 852 5.38 20.62 -18.12
C SER A 852 4.72 19.24 -17.92
N TRP A 853 5.03 18.25 -18.77
CA TRP A 853 4.50 16.90 -18.72
C TRP A 853 5.61 15.83 -18.78
N PRO A 854 5.54 14.76 -17.96
CA PRO A 854 4.56 14.48 -16.92
C PRO A 854 4.64 15.46 -15.74
N GLU A 855 3.61 15.50 -14.89
CA GLU A 855 3.56 16.40 -13.73
C GLU A 855 4.65 16.07 -12.68
N HIS A 856 4.82 16.96 -11.71
CA HIS A 856 5.74 16.77 -10.59
C HIS A 856 5.38 15.52 -9.77
N MET A 857 6.35 14.64 -9.56
CA MET A 857 6.16 13.39 -8.82
C MET A 857 6.84 13.46 -7.46
N VAL A 858 6.11 13.94 -6.44
CA VAL A 858 6.67 14.17 -5.09
C VAL A 858 7.07 12.87 -4.38
N ASN A 859 6.35 11.77 -4.66
CA ASN A 859 6.45 10.51 -3.91
C ASN A 859 7.35 9.45 -4.58
N LEU A 860 8.28 9.83 -5.46
CA LEU A 860 9.13 8.82 -6.13
C LEU A 860 10.15 8.16 -5.19
N LEU A 861 10.62 8.89 -4.19
CA LEU A 861 11.67 8.47 -3.25
C LEU A 861 11.17 8.22 -1.82
N ILE A 862 9.86 8.33 -1.62
CA ILE A 862 9.12 7.97 -0.41
C ILE A 862 8.52 6.58 -0.68
#